data_AF-A0A4C1SPN1-F1
#
_entry.id   AF-A0A4C1SPN1-F1
#
_cell.length_a   1.000
_cell.length_b   1.000
_cell.length_c   1.000
_cell.angle_alpha   90.00
_cell.angle_beta   90.00
_cell.angle_gamma   90.00
#
_symmetry.space_group_name_H-M   'P 1'
#
loop_
_entity.id
_entity.type
_entity.pdbx_description
1 polymer ?
#
loop_
_entity_poly.entity_id
_entity_poly.type
_entity_poly.pdbx_seq_one_letter_code
_entity_poly.pdbx_strand_id
1 'polypeptide(L)'
;MIPLGLQVSMVRDGLLLDEIRQDIEDAVYRLAPWRSEDGSVYFGGWARMAHPIESFAVVEVAKPNIGERAPSRVRADVTVTLSVRNEIKHEWESLRKHDVCFLITVRPTQPIGTKYDYRRSMVDQAGVAYVRGCEVEGMLDATGRVIEEGPEPKPELPGDQRTFRLLLDPNQYGLDLDKASKGKEDVYETFNIVMRRKPKENNFKAVLETIRELMNTECVVPEWLHDIVLGYGDPGQAHYTRMPNEIATLDFNDTFLDMDHLRNSFPGYEIKVQTDDPRKLVRPFKLTFENVLRKQQLGDDAMDEDQERKVIVVEPHVQPRRGPYLYNEPKKNSVLFTPTQIEAIRSGMQPGLTLVVGPPGTGKTDVAVQIISNLYHNFPWQRTLVVTHSNQALNQLFEKVAELDVDERHLLRLGHGEEALQTDKDFSRYGRVNYVLAKRLELLDAVARLQRTLDAGGSDAGATCELAHHFHVYHVRPRWQEFCKACEDDKSKSTETISKGFPFYEFFDDAPKPLFPGLNHEADMEVARSCYRYIERIFEELEEFRAFELLRSGLDRSKYLLVKEAKIIAMTCTHAALKRSELVQMGFKYDNILMEESAQILEIETFIPLLLQNPQDGRSRLKRWIMIGDHHQLPPVVKNMAFQKYSNMEQSLFTRMVRLGVPYVELDAQGRARPSICNLYRWRYRALGDLGHVTRLPEYRAANAGFRHDFQLINVEDFNNAGETEPSPYFYQNLAEAEYVVAVFMYMRLLGWPSERVSILTTYNGQKHLIRDVIDKRCADNPLIGRPHKVTTVDKYQGQQNDIALVSLVRTRAVGHVRDLRRLVVAASRARLGLYIFARVQLFRNCFELQPTFNQLVERPLELELVPGERYPAQRLVAAVVPEALVLRVRDMPHMAQYVYDLYLEKVQDCKAQYEQTRSEWSAPGTESAARSHEPERFVPTHPGAAADSEDEEETPQGKQSFQPTEIVNEIEDAQ
;
A
#
# COMPACT_ATOMS: atom_id res chain seq x y z
N MET A 1 -21.40 8.16 24.26
CA MET A 1 -21.03 7.49 22.99
C MET A 1 -22.06 7.61 21.87
N ILE A 2 -23.36 7.70 22.20
CA ILE A 2 -24.50 7.84 21.25
C ILE A 2 -24.42 9.04 20.26
N PRO A 3 -23.85 10.23 20.57
CA PRO A 3 -23.96 11.38 19.66
C PRO A 3 -23.13 11.27 18.38
N LEU A 4 -21.92 10.68 18.45
CA LEU A 4 -21.04 10.49 17.29
C LEU A 4 -21.53 9.33 16.39
N GLY A 5 -22.07 8.26 16.98
CA GLY A 5 -22.57 7.10 16.22
C GLY A 5 -23.80 7.40 15.36
N LEU A 6 -24.76 8.18 15.86
CA LEU A 6 -26.00 8.50 15.13
C LEU A 6 -25.81 9.59 14.05
N GLN A 7 -24.95 10.59 14.29
CA GLN A 7 -24.64 11.60 13.26
C GLN A 7 -23.75 11.04 12.14
N VAL A 8 -22.81 10.14 12.45
CA VAL A 8 -21.93 9.53 11.44
C VAL A 8 -22.63 8.43 10.63
N SER A 9 -23.51 7.63 11.25
CA SER A 9 -24.32 6.59 10.57
C SER A 9 -25.29 7.19 9.55
N MET A 10 -26.18 8.11 9.96
CA MET A 10 -27.20 8.67 9.05
C MET A 10 -26.60 9.40 7.85
N VAL A 11 -25.41 9.98 8.01
CA VAL A 11 -24.74 10.77 6.98
C VAL A 11 -23.94 9.88 6.03
N ARG A 12 -23.30 8.80 6.51
CA ARG A 12 -22.64 7.81 5.64
C ARG A 12 -23.64 7.04 4.79
N ASP A 13 -24.81 6.71 5.34
CA ASP A 13 -25.90 6.07 4.60
C ASP A 13 -26.32 6.91 3.40
N GLY A 14 -26.39 8.24 3.54
CA GLY A 14 -26.72 9.14 2.44
C GLY A 14 -25.69 9.16 1.30
N LEU A 15 -24.40 8.99 1.59
CA LEU A 15 -23.32 8.98 0.59
C LEU A 15 -23.40 7.75 -0.32
N LEU A 16 -23.67 6.61 0.30
CA LEU A 16 -23.73 5.30 -0.34
C LEU A 16 -25.00 5.15 -1.18
N LEU A 17 -26.12 5.69 -0.69
CA LEU A 17 -27.38 5.69 -1.42
C LEU A 17 -27.31 6.48 -2.73
N ASP A 18 -26.50 7.53 -2.79
CA ASP A 18 -26.31 8.31 -4.02
C ASP A 18 -25.50 7.55 -5.08
N GLU A 19 -24.44 6.83 -4.67
CA GLU A 19 -23.68 5.96 -5.58
C GLU A 19 -24.53 4.80 -6.10
N ILE A 20 -25.25 4.12 -5.19
CA ILE A 20 -26.18 3.05 -5.55
C ILE A 20 -27.24 3.58 -6.52
N ARG A 21 -27.74 4.80 -6.29
CA ARG A 21 -28.70 5.43 -7.19
C ARG A 21 -28.11 5.64 -8.59
N GLN A 22 -26.90 6.18 -8.71
CA GLN A 22 -26.25 6.40 -10.01
C GLN A 22 -26.02 5.07 -10.76
N ASP A 23 -25.59 4.03 -10.04
CA ASP A 23 -25.41 2.69 -10.61
C ASP A 23 -26.75 2.10 -11.11
N ILE A 24 -27.83 2.26 -10.34
CA ILE A 24 -29.17 1.83 -10.74
C ILE A 24 -29.66 2.62 -11.96
N GLU A 25 -29.48 3.94 -11.96
CA GLU A 25 -29.90 4.80 -13.09
C GLU A 25 -29.19 4.39 -14.38
N ASP A 26 -27.85 4.25 -14.38
CA ASP A 26 -27.09 3.82 -15.55
C ASP A 26 -27.50 2.42 -16.02
N ALA A 27 -27.64 1.46 -15.09
CA ALA A 27 -28.02 0.09 -15.41
C ALA A 27 -29.43 -0.01 -16.03
N VAL A 28 -30.43 0.65 -15.42
CA VAL A 28 -31.82 0.63 -15.88
C VAL A 28 -31.96 1.33 -17.22
N TYR A 29 -31.30 2.47 -17.43
CA TYR A 29 -31.36 3.17 -18.72
C TYR A 29 -30.71 2.38 -19.86
N ARG A 30 -29.62 1.65 -19.59
CA ARG A 30 -28.97 0.76 -20.58
C ARG A 30 -29.82 -0.45 -20.94
N LEU A 31 -30.53 -1.04 -19.97
CA LEU A 31 -31.47 -2.13 -20.22
C LEU A 31 -32.70 -1.68 -21.03
N ALA A 32 -33.02 -0.37 -20.99
CA ALA A 32 -34.12 0.25 -21.71
C ALA A 32 -35.46 -0.52 -21.55
N PRO A 33 -36.03 -0.59 -20.33
CA PRO A 33 -37.29 -1.29 -20.10
C PRO A 33 -38.46 -0.56 -20.77
N TRP A 34 -39.27 -1.27 -21.53
CA TRP A 34 -40.47 -0.73 -22.19
C TRP A 34 -41.67 -1.60 -21.93
N ARG A 35 -42.85 -1.03 -22.13
CA ARG A 35 -44.11 -1.76 -22.04
C ARG A 35 -44.35 -2.53 -23.33
N SER A 36 -44.48 -3.85 -23.21
CA SER A 36 -44.92 -4.74 -24.28
C SER A 36 -46.43 -4.69 -24.49
N GLU A 37 -46.93 -5.25 -25.60
CA GLU A 37 -48.35 -5.26 -25.98
C GLU A 37 -49.23 -6.05 -25.00
N ASP A 38 -48.69 -7.11 -24.41
CA ASP A 38 -49.29 -7.93 -23.35
C ASP A 38 -49.21 -7.28 -21.96
N GLY A 39 -48.60 -6.09 -21.85
CA GLY A 39 -48.39 -5.39 -20.60
C GLY A 39 -47.19 -5.88 -19.78
N SER A 40 -46.43 -6.85 -20.28
CA SER A 40 -45.17 -7.29 -19.68
C SER A 40 -44.04 -6.29 -19.95
N VAL A 41 -42.91 -6.49 -19.26
CA VAL A 41 -41.71 -5.67 -19.44
C VAL A 41 -40.87 -6.25 -20.56
N TYR A 42 -40.57 -5.43 -21.56
CA TYR A 42 -39.62 -5.76 -22.62
C TYR A 42 -38.33 -4.97 -22.42
N PHE A 43 -37.19 -5.64 -22.39
CA PHE A 43 -35.87 -4.99 -22.30
C PHE A 43 -35.29 -4.82 -23.70
N GLY A 44 -35.20 -3.57 -24.16
CA GLY A 44 -34.71 -3.24 -25.50
C GLY A 44 -33.18 -3.12 -25.61
N GLY A 45 -32.48 -3.09 -24.48
CA GLY A 45 -31.04 -2.97 -24.41
C GLY A 45 -30.39 -4.00 -23.49
N TRP A 46 -29.10 -3.84 -23.25
CA TRP A 46 -28.30 -4.71 -22.38
C TRP A 46 -27.42 -3.87 -21.47
N ALA A 47 -27.12 -4.37 -20.28
CA ALA A 47 -26.22 -3.74 -19.33
C ALA A 47 -25.19 -4.75 -18.83
N ARG A 48 -23.93 -4.33 -18.71
CA ARG A 48 -22.86 -5.19 -18.16
C ARG A 48 -23.10 -5.52 -16.68
N MET A 49 -23.65 -4.56 -15.93
CA MET A 49 -23.82 -4.63 -14.47
C MET A 49 -25.20 -5.12 -14.01
N ALA A 50 -26.15 -5.29 -14.93
CA ALA A 50 -27.51 -5.73 -14.58
C ALA A 50 -28.08 -6.69 -15.62
N HIS A 51 -28.84 -7.67 -15.15
CA HIS A 51 -29.51 -8.67 -15.98
C HIS A 51 -30.99 -8.81 -15.62
N PRO A 52 -31.85 -9.09 -16.62
CA PRO A 52 -33.22 -9.52 -16.37
C PRO A 52 -33.24 -10.79 -15.53
N ILE A 53 -34.14 -10.84 -14.54
CA ILE A 53 -34.38 -12.02 -13.72
C ILE A 53 -35.29 -12.97 -14.49
N GLU A 54 -34.88 -14.23 -14.61
CA GLU A 54 -35.71 -15.30 -15.19
C GLU A 54 -36.63 -15.91 -14.14
N SER A 55 -36.10 -16.17 -12.94
CA SER A 55 -36.88 -16.63 -11.79
C SER A 55 -36.29 -16.12 -10.48
N PHE A 56 -37.17 -15.84 -9.52
CA PHE A 56 -36.80 -15.48 -8.15
C PHE A 56 -37.73 -16.19 -7.19
N ALA A 57 -37.16 -16.84 -6.16
CA ALA A 57 -37.96 -17.53 -5.15
C ALA A 57 -37.30 -17.41 -3.78
N VAL A 58 -38.09 -17.09 -2.75
CA VAL A 58 -37.65 -17.16 -1.36
C VAL A 58 -37.66 -18.64 -0.94
N VAL A 59 -36.50 -19.18 -0.58
CA VAL A 59 -36.30 -20.61 -0.32
C VAL A 59 -36.24 -20.95 1.17
N GLU A 60 -35.88 -20.00 2.03
CA GLU A 60 -35.87 -20.20 3.48
C GLU A 60 -36.24 -18.92 4.22
N VAL A 61 -37.12 -19.07 5.21
CA VAL A 61 -37.38 -18.05 6.24
C VAL A 61 -37.17 -18.71 7.60
N ALA A 62 -36.09 -18.35 8.27
CA ALA A 62 -35.77 -18.89 9.59
C ALA A 62 -36.63 -18.21 10.67
N LYS A 63 -36.84 -18.92 11.79
CA LYS A 63 -37.60 -18.38 12.93
C LYS A 63 -36.85 -17.19 13.55
N PRO A 64 -37.57 -16.17 14.05
CA PRO A 64 -36.97 -15.08 14.81
C PRO A 64 -36.18 -15.59 16.02
N ASN A 65 -35.11 -14.88 16.39
CA ASN A 65 -34.46 -15.11 17.68
C ASN A 65 -35.38 -14.68 18.82
N ILE A 66 -35.13 -15.19 20.03
CA ILE A 66 -35.93 -14.84 21.21
C ILE A 66 -35.82 -13.33 21.46
N GLY A 67 -36.96 -12.63 21.46
CA GLY A 67 -37.05 -11.18 21.66
C GLY A 67 -37.04 -10.35 20.38
N GLU A 68 -36.68 -10.93 19.24
CA GLU A 68 -36.71 -10.26 17.94
C GLU A 68 -38.06 -10.51 17.23
N ARG A 69 -38.53 -9.50 16.49
CA ARG A 69 -39.76 -9.63 15.67
C ARG A 69 -39.48 -10.08 14.24
N ALA A 70 -38.30 -9.75 13.73
CA ALA A 70 -37.86 -10.11 12.38
C ALA A 70 -37.33 -11.55 12.35
N PRO A 71 -37.42 -12.25 11.21
CA PRO A 71 -36.76 -13.55 11.04
C PRO A 71 -35.25 -13.43 11.28
N SER A 72 -34.61 -14.50 11.76
CA SER A 72 -33.15 -14.49 11.99
C SER A 72 -32.36 -14.57 10.68
N ARG A 73 -32.94 -15.15 9.63
CA ARG A 73 -32.34 -15.30 8.31
C ARG A 73 -33.40 -15.47 7.23
N VAL A 74 -33.15 -14.91 6.06
CA VAL A 74 -34.00 -15.09 4.87
C VAL A 74 -33.09 -15.39 3.66
N ARG A 75 -33.38 -16.48 2.94
CA ARG A 75 -32.65 -16.87 1.72
C ARG A 75 -33.57 -16.90 0.52
N ALA A 76 -33.04 -16.50 -0.63
CA ALA A 76 -33.73 -16.56 -1.92
C ALA A 76 -32.78 -17.02 -3.02
N ASP A 77 -33.31 -17.73 -4.01
CA ASP A 77 -32.57 -18.13 -5.20
C ASP A 77 -33.01 -17.23 -6.37
N VAL A 78 -32.04 -16.64 -7.08
CA VAL A 78 -32.25 -15.83 -8.29
C VAL A 78 -31.60 -16.52 -9.47
N THR A 79 -32.34 -16.68 -10.58
CA THR A 79 -31.83 -17.26 -11.82
C THR A 79 -31.77 -16.20 -12.91
N VAL A 80 -30.65 -16.18 -13.63
CA VAL A 80 -30.41 -15.32 -14.79
C VAL A 80 -29.85 -16.15 -15.95
N THR A 81 -30.19 -15.73 -17.17
CA THR A 81 -29.61 -16.28 -18.39
C THR A 81 -28.50 -15.35 -18.90
N LEU A 82 -27.25 -15.81 -18.86
CA LEU A 82 -26.03 -15.08 -19.24
C LEU A 82 -25.64 -15.31 -20.70
N SER A 83 -26.57 -15.14 -21.64
CA SER A 83 -26.26 -15.18 -23.08
C SER A 83 -25.61 -13.88 -23.54
N VAL A 84 -24.43 -13.60 -23.00
CA VAL A 84 -23.61 -12.39 -23.21
C VAL A 84 -22.19 -12.75 -23.64
N ARG A 85 -21.35 -11.75 -23.94
CA ARG A 85 -19.92 -11.95 -24.22
C ARG A 85 -19.28 -12.73 -23.05
N ASN A 86 -18.34 -13.62 -23.37
CA ASN A 86 -17.69 -14.50 -22.38
C ASN A 86 -17.03 -13.72 -21.22
N GLU A 87 -16.48 -12.54 -21.50
CA GLU A 87 -15.91 -11.65 -20.48
C GLU A 87 -16.95 -11.27 -19.41
N ILE A 88 -18.14 -10.85 -19.84
CA ILE A 88 -19.24 -10.48 -18.94
C ILE A 88 -19.77 -11.71 -18.21
N LYS A 89 -19.87 -12.85 -18.90
CA LYS A 89 -20.26 -14.12 -18.28
C LYS A 89 -19.32 -14.48 -17.14
N HIS A 90 -18.00 -14.42 -17.38
CA HIS A 90 -17.00 -14.66 -16.35
C HIS A 90 -17.07 -13.65 -15.21
N GLU A 91 -17.35 -12.37 -15.46
CA GLU A 91 -17.57 -11.39 -14.39
C GLU A 91 -18.74 -11.77 -13.47
N TRP A 92 -19.86 -12.22 -14.01
CA TRP A 92 -21.02 -12.65 -13.22
C TRP A 92 -20.74 -13.96 -12.48
N GLU A 93 -20.05 -14.91 -13.12
CA GLU A 93 -19.59 -16.15 -12.46
C GLU A 93 -18.51 -15.89 -11.39
N SER A 94 -17.81 -14.75 -11.48
CA SER A 94 -16.80 -14.34 -10.51
C SER A 94 -17.38 -13.77 -9.21
N LEU A 95 -18.69 -13.52 -9.14
CA LEU A 95 -19.37 -13.07 -7.92
C LEU A 95 -19.00 -13.97 -6.75
N ARG A 96 -18.69 -13.31 -5.63
CA ARG A 96 -18.16 -13.92 -4.43
C ARG A 96 -19.17 -13.90 -3.30
N LYS A 97 -18.94 -14.77 -2.31
CA LYS A 97 -19.66 -14.68 -1.05
C LYS A 97 -19.47 -13.29 -0.45
N HIS A 98 -20.56 -12.71 0.07
CA HIS A 98 -20.64 -11.36 0.61
C HIS A 98 -20.72 -10.21 -0.42
N ASP A 99 -20.69 -10.50 -1.72
CA ASP A 99 -20.96 -9.45 -2.72
C ASP A 99 -22.41 -8.98 -2.61
N VAL A 100 -22.61 -7.65 -2.59
CA VAL A 100 -23.95 -7.06 -2.50
C VAL A 100 -24.54 -6.85 -3.89
N CYS A 101 -25.74 -7.37 -4.10
CA CYS A 101 -26.53 -7.15 -5.31
C CYS A 101 -27.82 -6.38 -4.97
N PHE A 102 -28.47 -5.85 -5.98
CA PHE A 102 -29.75 -5.14 -5.86
C PHE A 102 -30.80 -5.79 -6.75
N LEU A 103 -31.92 -6.15 -6.14
CA LEU A 103 -33.13 -6.64 -6.79
C LEU A 103 -34.03 -5.45 -7.08
N ILE A 104 -34.40 -5.28 -8.34
CA ILE A 104 -35.12 -4.10 -8.83
C ILE A 104 -36.38 -4.57 -9.56
N THR A 105 -37.48 -3.85 -9.31
CA THR A 105 -38.74 -4.00 -10.03
C THR A 105 -39.00 -2.76 -10.87
N VAL A 106 -39.07 -2.92 -12.19
CA VAL A 106 -39.51 -1.87 -13.12
C VAL A 106 -40.90 -2.18 -13.69
N ARG A 107 -41.73 -1.16 -13.84
CA ARG A 107 -43.05 -1.20 -14.47
C ARG A 107 -43.15 -0.06 -15.48
N PRO A 108 -42.50 -0.22 -16.66
CA PRO A 108 -42.45 0.84 -17.64
C PRO A 108 -43.85 1.19 -18.16
N THR A 109 -44.10 2.47 -18.32
CA THR A 109 -45.33 3.00 -18.93
C THR A 109 -45.13 3.36 -20.40
N GLN A 110 -43.88 3.53 -20.81
CA GLN A 110 -43.49 3.99 -22.14
C GLN A 110 -43.50 2.85 -23.18
N PRO A 111 -43.94 3.13 -24.43
CA PRO A 111 -43.92 2.14 -25.50
C PRO A 111 -42.50 1.82 -25.98
N ILE A 112 -42.36 0.67 -26.64
CA ILE A 112 -41.10 0.20 -27.25
C ILE A 112 -40.51 1.27 -28.17
N GLY A 113 -39.21 1.53 -28.04
CA GLY A 113 -38.47 2.52 -28.84
C GLY A 113 -38.42 3.93 -28.25
N THR A 114 -39.07 4.19 -27.11
CA THR A 114 -39.00 5.50 -26.44
C THR A 114 -37.60 5.78 -25.93
N LYS A 115 -37.02 6.92 -26.33
CA LYS A 115 -35.69 7.35 -25.87
C LYS A 115 -35.75 7.91 -24.45
N TYR A 116 -34.80 7.49 -23.62
CA TYR A 116 -34.63 7.99 -22.27
C TYR A 116 -33.87 9.32 -22.24
N ASP A 117 -34.30 10.24 -21.36
CA ASP A 117 -33.62 11.50 -21.07
C ASP A 117 -33.00 11.43 -19.67
N TYR A 118 -31.67 11.40 -19.61
CA TYR A 118 -30.90 11.31 -18.36
C TYR A 118 -31.11 12.49 -17.41
N ARG A 119 -31.73 13.59 -17.86
CA ARG A 119 -32.03 14.76 -17.00
C ARG A 119 -33.34 14.63 -16.24
N ARG A 120 -34.21 13.68 -16.62
CA ARG A 120 -35.52 13.46 -15.99
C ARG A 120 -35.45 12.29 -15.02
N SER A 121 -36.36 12.26 -14.05
CA SER A 121 -36.43 11.20 -13.04
C SER A 121 -36.52 9.80 -13.68
N MET A 122 -35.70 8.87 -13.20
CA MET A 122 -35.76 7.45 -13.60
C MET A 122 -37.10 6.81 -13.20
N VAL A 123 -37.66 7.20 -12.05
CA VAL A 123 -38.94 6.66 -11.57
C VAL A 123 -40.06 6.97 -12.57
N ASP A 124 -40.08 8.18 -13.11
CA ASP A 124 -41.13 8.61 -14.04
C ASP A 124 -40.99 7.99 -15.43
N GLN A 125 -39.75 7.72 -15.86
CA GLN A 125 -39.47 7.20 -17.20
C GLN A 125 -39.49 5.67 -17.26
N ALA A 126 -38.72 5.02 -16.39
CA ALA A 126 -38.55 3.57 -16.38
C ALA A 126 -39.56 2.85 -15.47
N GLY A 127 -40.28 3.58 -14.62
CA GLY A 127 -41.29 3.01 -13.73
C GLY A 127 -40.71 2.16 -12.61
N VAL A 128 -39.56 2.54 -12.04
CA VAL A 128 -38.94 1.82 -10.91
C VAL A 128 -39.90 1.83 -9.71
N ALA A 129 -40.41 0.65 -9.35
CA ALA A 129 -41.38 0.47 -8.26
C ALA A 129 -40.71 0.05 -6.95
N TYR A 130 -39.75 -0.87 -7.00
CA TYR A 130 -39.06 -1.39 -5.82
C TYR A 130 -37.56 -1.59 -6.06
N VAL A 131 -36.79 -1.40 -5.00
CA VAL A 131 -35.36 -1.74 -4.92
C VAL A 131 -35.13 -2.43 -3.58
N ARG A 132 -34.48 -3.60 -3.58
CA ARG A 132 -34.06 -4.32 -2.37
C ARG A 132 -32.61 -4.75 -2.49
N GLY A 133 -31.84 -4.56 -1.43
CA GLY A 133 -30.49 -5.10 -1.35
C GLY A 133 -30.51 -6.59 -0.99
N CYS A 134 -29.57 -7.34 -1.54
CA CYS A 134 -29.31 -8.73 -1.20
C CYS A 134 -27.80 -8.98 -1.17
N GLU A 135 -27.37 -10.04 -0.51
CA GLU A 135 -25.97 -10.45 -0.44
C GLU A 135 -25.81 -11.85 -1.02
N VAL A 136 -24.79 -12.07 -1.83
CA VAL A 136 -24.51 -13.37 -2.43
C VAL A 136 -24.00 -14.33 -1.36
N GLU A 137 -24.72 -15.44 -1.14
CA GLU A 137 -24.22 -16.59 -0.38
C GLU A 137 -23.29 -17.44 -1.26
N GLY A 138 -23.65 -17.61 -2.54
CA GLY A 138 -22.82 -18.21 -3.58
C GLY A 138 -23.62 -18.66 -4.79
N MET A 139 -22.92 -19.11 -5.83
CA MET A 139 -23.53 -19.68 -7.05
C MET A 139 -23.89 -21.15 -6.82
N LEU A 140 -25.00 -21.62 -7.37
CA LEU A 140 -25.42 -23.01 -7.26
C LEU A 140 -24.81 -23.88 -8.35
N ASP A 141 -24.44 -25.11 -7.99
CA ASP A 141 -24.08 -26.15 -8.94
C ASP A 141 -25.32 -26.85 -9.54
N ALA A 142 -25.09 -27.78 -10.47
CA ALA A 142 -26.17 -28.58 -11.08
C ALA A 142 -26.95 -29.46 -10.08
N THR A 143 -26.44 -29.64 -8.85
CA THR A 143 -27.09 -30.40 -7.78
C THR A 143 -27.82 -29.50 -6.78
N GLY A 144 -27.84 -28.18 -7.01
CA GLY A 144 -28.49 -27.19 -6.14
C GLY A 144 -27.69 -26.87 -4.87
N ARG A 145 -26.41 -27.25 -4.80
CA ARG A 145 -25.51 -26.91 -3.69
C ARG A 145 -24.77 -25.63 -4.00
N VAL A 146 -24.48 -24.85 -2.96
CA VAL A 146 -23.68 -23.64 -3.09
C VAL A 146 -22.23 -24.06 -3.36
N ILE A 147 -21.65 -23.54 -4.44
CA ILE A 147 -20.25 -23.72 -4.78
C ILE A 147 -19.42 -22.96 -3.74
N GLU A 148 -18.67 -23.70 -2.92
CA GLU A 148 -17.79 -23.10 -1.93
C GLU A 148 -16.57 -22.45 -2.59
N GLU A 149 -16.10 -21.35 -2.01
CA GLU A 149 -14.87 -20.71 -2.43
C GLU A 149 -13.68 -21.42 -1.80
N GLY A 150 -12.85 -22.02 -2.65
CA GLY A 150 -11.63 -22.71 -2.25
C GLY A 150 -10.47 -22.41 -3.19
N PRO A 151 -9.29 -22.99 -2.93
CA PRO A 151 -8.14 -22.93 -3.83
C PRO A 151 -8.35 -23.75 -5.12
N GLU A 152 -9.37 -24.61 -5.15
CA GLU A 152 -9.74 -25.38 -6.33
C GLU A 152 -10.49 -24.49 -7.36
N PRO A 153 -10.26 -24.69 -8.66
CA PRO A 153 -10.94 -23.92 -9.70
C PRO A 153 -12.45 -24.16 -9.60
N LYS A 154 -13.23 -23.07 -9.77
CA LYS A 154 -14.70 -23.17 -9.83
C LYS A 154 -15.09 -24.16 -10.93
N PRO A 155 -16.11 -25.01 -10.71
CA PRO A 155 -16.57 -25.94 -11.73
C PRO A 155 -17.11 -25.17 -12.95
N GLU A 156 -16.75 -25.62 -14.15
CA GLU A 156 -17.35 -25.11 -15.38
C GLU A 156 -18.79 -25.61 -15.51
N LEU A 157 -19.75 -24.68 -15.41
CA LEU A 157 -21.17 -25.02 -15.50
C LEU A 157 -21.63 -25.00 -16.98
N PRO A 158 -22.31 -26.06 -17.46
CA PRO A 158 -22.83 -26.11 -18.82
C PRO A 158 -23.96 -25.08 -19.03
N GLY A 159 -24.13 -24.62 -20.26
CA GLY A 159 -25.16 -23.65 -20.64
C GLY A 159 -24.92 -22.22 -20.12
N ASP A 160 -25.93 -21.36 -20.26
CA ASP A 160 -25.87 -19.94 -19.91
C ASP A 160 -26.72 -19.57 -18.68
N GLN A 161 -27.52 -20.50 -18.18
CA GLN A 161 -28.31 -20.26 -16.96
C GLN A 161 -27.41 -20.36 -15.72
N ARG A 162 -27.53 -19.37 -14.83
CA ARG A 162 -26.85 -19.33 -13.54
C ARG A 162 -27.86 -19.00 -12.46
N THR A 163 -27.81 -19.76 -11.36
CA THR A 163 -28.62 -19.51 -10.17
C THR A 163 -27.70 -19.11 -9.03
N PHE A 164 -28.02 -17.99 -8.38
CA PHE A 164 -27.32 -17.48 -7.22
C PHE A 164 -28.21 -17.57 -6.00
N ARG A 165 -27.68 -18.11 -4.91
CA ARG A 165 -28.32 -18.06 -3.60
C ARG A 165 -27.96 -16.75 -2.91
N LEU A 166 -28.98 -16.07 -2.43
CA LEU A 166 -28.92 -14.73 -1.87
C LEU A 166 -29.43 -14.71 -0.43
N LEU A 167 -28.81 -13.88 0.40
CA LEU A 167 -29.26 -13.49 1.74
C LEU A 167 -30.00 -12.14 1.63
N LEU A 168 -31.26 -12.12 2.07
CA LEU A 168 -32.08 -10.92 2.10
C LEU A 168 -32.02 -10.26 3.49
N ASP A 169 -32.21 -8.93 3.57
CA ASP A 169 -32.30 -8.24 4.86
C ASP A 169 -33.56 -8.72 5.61
N PRO A 170 -33.40 -9.37 6.79
CA PRO A 170 -34.54 -9.95 7.50
C PRO A 170 -35.50 -8.90 8.08
N ASN A 171 -35.01 -7.72 8.47
CA ASN A 171 -35.84 -6.63 8.97
C ASN A 171 -36.69 -6.05 7.84
N GLN A 172 -36.08 -5.83 6.68
CA GLN A 172 -36.78 -5.33 5.49
C GLN A 172 -37.85 -6.34 5.03
N TYR A 173 -37.53 -7.64 5.05
CA TYR A 173 -38.48 -8.72 4.75
C TYR A 173 -39.68 -8.71 5.69
N GLY A 174 -39.44 -8.62 7.00
CA GLY A 174 -40.52 -8.52 7.99
C GLY A 174 -41.43 -7.31 7.76
N LEU A 175 -40.85 -6.14 7.49
CA LEU A 175 -41.61 -4.92 7.20
C LEU A 175 -42.45 -5.01 5.92
N ASP A 176 -41.96 -5.73 4.91
CA ASP A 176 -42.68 -5.90 3.65
C ASP A 176 -43.78 -6.95 3.76
N LEU A 177 -43.58 -8.02 4.53
CA LEU A 177 -44.64 -8.99 4.86
C LEU A 177 -45.77 -8.34 5.68
N ASP A 178 -45.41 -7.47 6.63
CA ASP A 178 -46.37 -6.67 7.41
C ASP A 178 -47.17 -5.70 6.53
N LYS A 179 -46.59 -5.21 5.44
CA LYS A 179 -47.31 -4.39 4.45
C LYS A 179 -48.19 -5.25 3.55
N ALA A 180 -47.70 -6.41 3.13
CA ALA A 180 -48.44 -7.34 2.28
C ALA A 180 -49.70 -7.86 3.00
N SER A 181 -49.58 -8.23 4.28
CA SER A 181 -50.72 -8.61 5.12
C SER A 181 -51.76 -7.50 5.32
N LYS A 182 -51.36 -6.23 5.14
CA LYS A 182 -52.27 -5.05 5.14
C LYS A 182 -52.85 -4.75 3.76
N GLY A 183 -52.74 -5.67 2.81
CA GLY A 183 -53.33 -5.56 1.46
C GLY A 183 -52.46 -4.84 0.43
N LYS A 184 -51.17 -4.61 0.71
CA LYS A 184 -50.21 -4.24 -0.35
C LYS A 184 -49.74 -5.50 -1.09
N GLU A 185 -49.20 -5.32 -2.30
CA GLU A 185 -48.62 -6.44 -3.04
C GLU A 185 -47.35 -6.97 -2.37
N ASP A 186 -47.06 -8.25 -2.59
CA ASP A 186 -45.80 -8.84 -2.14
C ASP A 186 -44.66 -8.38 -3.05
N VAL A 187 -43.69 -7.68 -2.48
CA VAL A 187 -42.55 -7.13 -3.22
C VAL A 187 -41.69 -8.26 -3.82
N TYR A 188 -41.57 -9.39 -3.11
CA TYR A 188 -40.65 -10.47 -3.46
C TYR A 188 -41.10 -11.30 -4.67
N GLU A 189 -42.34 -11.12 -5.13
CA GLU A 189 -42.87 -11.74 -6.36
C GLU A 189 -42.71 -10.83 -7.60
N THR A 190 -42.21 -9.60 -7.42
CA THR A 190 -42.25 -8.57 -8.49
C THR A 190 -40.92 -8.29 -9.18
N PHE A 191 -39.79 -8.81 -8.66
CA PHE A 191 -38.47 -8.46 -9.18
C PHE A 191 -38.28 -8.95 -10.60
N ASN A 192 -37.74 -8.09 -11.46
CA ASN A 192 -37.46 -8.40 -12.85
C ASN A 192 -36.05 -7.99 -13.31
N ILE A 193 -35.25 -7.35 -12.45
CA ILE A 193 -33.85 -7.03 -12.72
C ILE A 193 -33.01 -7.36 -11.48
N VAL A 194 -31.84 -7.96 -11.68
CA VAL A 194 -30.76 -8.05 -10.69
C VAL A 194 -29.57 -7.23 -11.15
N MET A 195 -29.02 -6.41 -10.26
CA MET A 195 -27.87 -5.55 -10.52
C MET A 195 -26.73 -5.89 -9.55
N ARG A 196 -25.53 -6.12 -10.08
CA ARG A 196 -24.30 -6.20 -9.29
C ARG A 196 -23.57 -4.86 -9.29
N ARG A 197 -22.61 -4.69 -8.39
CA ARG A 197 -21.73 -3.51 -8.33
C ARG A 197 -20.28 -3.92 -8.41
N LYS A 198 -19.40 -2.97 -8.67
CA LYS A 198 -17.95 -3.20 -8.65
C LYS A 198 -17.50 -3.56 -7.22
N PRO A 199 -16.83 -4.70 -6.98
CA PRO A 199 -16.49 -5.14 -5.63
C PRO A 199 -15.73 -4.10 -4.78
N LYS A 200 -14.79 -3.36 -5.38
CA LYS A 200 -14.01 -2.31 -4.70
C LYS A 200 -14.90 -1.20 -4.12
N GLU A 201 -16.05 -0.92 -4.73
CA GLU A 201 -17.01 0.14 -4.34
C GLU A 201 -18.22 -0.42 -3.56
N ASN A 202 -18.23 -1.72 -3.30
CA ASN A 202 -19.40 -2.45 -2.80
C ASN A 202 -19.25 -2.96 -1.36
N ASN A 203 -18.28 -2.42 -0.61
CA ASN A 203 -17.93 -2.89 0.74
C ASN A 203 -18.82 -2.31 1.86
N PHE A 204 -19.79 -1.47 1.51
CA PHE A 204 -20.50 -0.64 2.47
C PHE A 204 -21.33 -1.41 3.49
N LYS A 205 -22.03 -2.48 3.06
CA LYS A 205 -22.89 -3.28 3.92
C LYS A 205 -22.08 -3.92 5.05
N ALA A 206 -20.97 -4.57 4.72
CA ALA A 206 -20.10 -5.21 5.69
C ALA A 206 -19.49 -4.21 6.70
N VAL A 207 -19.20 -2.99 6.26
CA VAL A 207 -18.78 -1.91 7.17
C VAL A 207 -19.91 -1.47 8.10
N LEU A 208 -21.15 -1.32 7.59
CA LEU A 208 -22.32 -0.99 8.41
C LEU A 208 -22.66 -2.11 9.41
N GLU A 209 -22.57 -3.36 9.00
CA GLU A 209 -22.74 -4.51 9.89
C GLU A 209 -21.69 -4.50 10.99
N THR A 210 -20.43 -4.23 10.65
CA THR A 210 -19.35 -4.08 11.63
C THR A 210 -19.63 -2.95 12.62
N ILE A 211 -20.12 -1.80 12.16
CA ILE A 211 -20.50 -0.68 13.04
C ILE A 211 -21.66 -1.09 13.95
N ARG A 212 -22.69 -1.77 13.42
CA ARG A 212 -23.83 -2.25 14.20
C ARG A 212 -23.40 -3.27 15.25
N GLU A 213 -22.54 -4.22 14.89
CA GLU A 213 -21.96 -5.17 15.83
C GLU A 213 -21.20 -4.45 16.94
N LEU A 214 -20.38 -3.45 16.59
CA LEU A 214 -19.66 -2.64 17.57
C LEU A 214 -20.60 -1.95 18.56
N MET A 215 -21.70 -1.36 18.07
CA MET A 215 -22.71 -0.72 18.92
C MET A 215 -23.41 -1.70 19.88
N ASN A 216 -23.47 -2.98 19.53
CA ASN A 216 -24.07 -4.03 20.36
C ASN A 216 -23.07 -4.68 21.32
N THR A 217 -21.77 -4.47 21.13
CA THR A 217 -20.72 -4.94 22.05
C THR A 217 -20.36 -3.87 23.08
N GLU A 218 -19.82 -4.29 24.23
CA GLU A 218 -19.13 -3.37 25.12
C GLU A 218 -17.88 -2.86 24.37
N CYS A 219 -17.92 -1.61 23.88
CA CYS A 219 -16.82 -0.95 23.18
C CYS A 219 -15.65 -0.67 24.14
N VAL A 220 -14.91 -1.71 24.54
CA VAL A 220 -13.78 -1.60 25.46
C VAL A 220 -12.55 -1.08 24.72
N VAL A 221 -12.43 0.24 24.64
CA VAL A 221 -11.20 0.94 24.29
C VAL A 221 -10.34 1.18 25.54
N PRO A 222 -9.02 1.38 25.42
CA PRO A 222 -8.19 1.72 26.58
C PRO A 222 -8.69 2.99 27.29
N GLU A 223 -8.67 2.98 28.63
CA GLU A 223 -9.17 4.11 29.45
C GLU A 223 -8.43 5.41 29.12
N TRP A 224 -7.11 5.36 28.92
CA TRP A 224 -6.28 6.51 28.54
C TRP A 224 -6.63 7.11 27.17
N LEU A 225 -7.40 6.38 26.35
CA LEU A 225 -7.76 6.79 25.00
C LEU A 225 -9.22 7.24 24.86
N HIS A 226 -10.10 6.75 25.73
CA HIS A 226 -11.55 6.94 25.65
C HIS A 226 -11.95 8.41 25.47
N ASP A 227 -11.46 9.30 26.34
CA ASP A 227 -11.85 10.71 26.33
C ASP A 227 -11.28 11.46 25.11
N ILE A 228 -10.04 11.14 24.71
CA ILE A 228 -9.40 11.69 23.51
C ILE A 228 -10.20 11.33 22.25
N VAL A 229 -10.62 10.06 22.14
CA VAL A 229 -11.44 9.61 21.00
C VAL A 229 -12.78 10.35 20.98
N LEU A 230 -13.38 10.63 22.14
CA LEU A 230 -14.62 11.40 22.19
C LEU A 230 -14.41 12.92 22.04
N GLY A 231 -13.17 13.39 22.17
CA GLY A 231 -12.76 14.77 21.91
C GLY A 231 -12.94 15.73 23.09
N TYR A 232 -12.94 15.22 24.31
CA TYR A 232 -12.96 16.02 25.54
C TYR A 232 -11.83 15.59 26.49
N GLY A 233 -11.63 16.35 27.58
CA GLY A 233 -10.54 16.10 28.52
C GLY A 233 -9.21 16.71 28.07
N ASP A 234 -8.12 16.29 28.72
CA ASP A 234 -6.77 16.77 28.41
C ASP A 234 -6.21 16.05 27.17
N PRO A 235 -5.94 16.76 26.06
CA PRO A 235 -5.47 16.13 24.83
C PRO A 235 -4.07 15.50 24.96
N GLY A 236 -3.29 15.87 25.98
CA GLY A 236 -1.97 15.32 26.25
C GLY A 236 -1.96 14.10 27.19
N GLN A 237 -3.10 13.67 27.74
CA GLN A 237 -3.14 12.61 28.78
C GLN A 237 -2.56 11.26 28.32
N ALA A 238 -2.65 10.95 27.02
CA ALA A 238 -2.13 9.71 26.44
C ALA A 238 -0.69 9.83 25.91
N HIS A 239 -0.06 11.00 26.04
CA HIS A 239 1.33 11.19 25.65
C HIS A 239 2.25 10.38 26.57
N TYR A 240 3.31 9.77 26.02
CA TYR A 240 4.15 8.83 26.77
C TYR A 240 4.70 9.39 28.09
N THR A 241 5.04 10.68 28.14
CA THR A 241 5.56 11.35 29.34
C THR A 241 4.56 11.44 30.48
N ARG A 242 3.27 11.23 30.21
CA ARG A 242 2.17 11.23 31.19
C ARG A 242 1.63 9.84 31.46
N MET A 243 2.06 8.84 30.70
CA MET A 243 1.66 7.46 30.92
C MET A 243 2.30 6.93 32.21
N PRO A 244 1.53 6.29 33.11
CA PRO A 244 2.07 5.78 34.38
C PRO A 244 3.04 4.60 34.18
N ASN A 245 2.96 3.94 33.02
CA ASN A 245 3.79 2.82 32.62
C ASN A 245 4.87 3.22 31.59
N GLU A 246 5.31 4.48 31.58
CA GLU A 246 6.48 4.91 30.80
C GLU A 246 7.69 4.02 31.12
N ILE A 247 8.37 3.52 30.09
CA ILE A 247 9.49 2.58 30.20
C ILE A 247 10.79 3.36 30.34
N ALA A 248 11.49 3.18 31.45
CA ALA A 248 12.70 3.96 31.74
C ALA A 248 13.93 3.53 30.93
N THR A 249 14.02 2.25 30.54
CA THR A 249 15.15 1.70 29.79
C THR A 249 14.67 0.98 28.55
N LEU A 250 15.18 1.38 27.39
CA LEU A 250 14.82 0.83 26.08
C LEU A 250 16.08 0.48 25.29
N ASP A 251 16.03 -0.63 24.57
CA ASP A 251 17.06 -0.97 23.59
C ASP A 251 16.72 -0.31 22.25
N PHE A 252 17.55 0.63 21.81
CA PHE A 252 17.39 1.28 20.52
C PHE A 252 18.04 0.49 19.38
N ASN A 253 18.67 -0.65 19.69
CA ASN A 253 19.20 -1.58 18.72
C ASN A 253 20.07 -0.89 17.64
N ASP A 254 19.66 -0.98 16.38
CA ASP A 254 20.34 -0.45 15.20
C ASP A 254 19.86 0.96 14.79
N THR A 255 19.02 1.61 15.61
CA THR A 255 18.48 2.95 15.34
C THR A 255 19.59 3.98 15.12
N PHE A 256 20.66 3.90 15.93
CA PHE A 256 21.83 4.77 15.77
C PHE A 256 22.93 4.07 14.97
N LEU A 257 23.63 4.83 14.15
CA LEU A 257 24.71 4.32 13.30
C LEU A 257 26.01 4.21 14.10
N ASP A 258 26.25 5.20 14.96
CA ASP A 258 27.40 5.33 15.85
C ASP A 258 27.03 6.20 17.07
N MET A 259 27.99 6.39 17.98
CA MET A 259 27.79 7.21 19.18
C MET A 259 27.60 8.70 18.88
N ASP A 260 28.15 9.22 17.79
CA ASP A 260 28.03 10.63 17.46
C ASP A 260 26.63 10.93 16.93
N HIS A 261 26.07 10.02 16.13
CA HIS A 261 24.65 10.03 15.79
C HIS A 261 23.79 10.04 17.07
N LEU A 262 24.03 9.14 18.03
CA LEU A 262 23.27 9.12 19.30
C LEU A 262 23.35 10.46 20.04
N ARG A 263 24.55 11.02 20.21
CA ARG A 263 24.73 12.32 20.89
C ARG A 263 23.99 13.46 20.20
N ASN A 264 24.07 13.51 18.86
CA ASN A 264 23.41 14.54 18.07
C ASN A 264 21.87 14.41 18.11
N SER A 265 21.34 13.21 18.35
CA SER A 265 19.90 12.94 18.42
C SER A 265 19.22 13.44 19.69
N PHE A 266 19.97 13.79 20.74
CA PHE A 266 19.43 14.28 22.01
C PHE A 266 20.10 15.59 22.47
N PRO A 267 19.90 16.72 21.76
CA PRO A 267 20.62 17.97 22.01
C PRO A 267 20.38 18.58 23.40
N GLY A 268 19.28 18.23 24.07
CA GLY A 268 18.92 18.71 25.41
C GLY A 268 19.23 17.73 26.55
N TYR A 269 20.00 16.67 26.30
CA TYR A 269 20.34 15.65 27.31
C TYR A 269 21.85 15.56 27.54
N GLU A 270 22.23 15.37 28.80
CA GLU A 270 23.58 14.96 29.17
C GLU A 270 23.72 13.45 28.93
N ILE A 271 24.62 13.06 28.04
CA ILE A 271 24.86 11.65 27.69
C ILE A 271 26.02 11.10 28.54
N LYS A 272 25.72 10.15 29.43
CA LYS A 272 26.72 9.41 30.21
C LYS A 272 26.85 8.00 29.64
N VAL A 273 28.07 7.52 29.45
CA VAL A 273 28.31 6.18 28.91
C VAL A 273 28.89 5.30 30.02
N GLN A 274 28.42 4.05 30.12
CA GLN A 274 28.87 3.13 31.17
C GLN A 274 30.29 2.56 30.96
N THR A 275 30.91 2.79 29.81
CA THR A 275 32.25 2.32 29.47
C THR A 275 33.13 3.49 29.05
N ASP A 276 34.34 3.55 29.60
CA ASP A 276 35.37 4.53 29.22
C ASP A 276 36.19 4.08 28.00
N ASP A 277 36.09 2.81 27.60
CA ASP A 277 36.83 2.26 26.46
C ASP A 277 36.16 2.64 25.12
N PRO A 278 36.82 3.47 24.28
CA PRO A 278 36.27 3.88 22.99
C PRO A 278 36.01 2.72 22.03
N ARG A 279 36.72 1.58 22.17
CA ARG A 279 36.57 0.42 21.28
C ARG A 279 35.26 -0.33 21.54
N LYS A 280 34.67 -0.17 22.72
CA LYS A 280 33.40 -0.79 23.11
C LYS A 280 32.19 0.08 22.81
N LEU A 281 32.41 1.30 22.31
CA LEU A 281 31.35 2.25 21.92
C LEU A 281 30.74 1.91 20.55
N VAL A 282 30.34 0.65 20.38
CA VAL A 282 29.75 0.13 19.15
C VAL A 282 28.27 -0.17 19.36
N ARG A 283 27.46 0.06 18.33
CA ARG A 283 26.04 -0.28 18.34
C ARG A 283 25.84 -1.81 18.45
N PRO A 284 24.74 -2.28 19.05
CA PRO A 284 23.56 -1.52 19.54
C PRO A 284 23.73 -0.77 20.87
N PHE A 285 22.80 0.17 21.10
CA PHE A 285 22.78 1.01 22.31
C PHE A 285 21.47 0.86 23.08
N LYS A 286 21.61 0.58 24.36
CA LYS A 286 20.52 0.60 25.33
C LYS A 286 20.57 1.91 26.11
N LEU A 287 19.44 2.59 26.19
CA LEU A 287 19.33 3.93 26.76
C LEU A 287 18.44 3.90 28.00
N THR A 288 18.94 4.41 29.12
CA THR A 288 18.20 4.60 30.36
C THR A 288 17.99 6.09 30.60
N PHE A 289 16.73 6.50 30.73
CA PHE A 289 16.33 7.88 31.00
C PHE A 289 16.21 8.10 32.51
N GLU A 290 17.21 8.73 33.15
CA GLU A 290 17.25 8.89 34.61
C GLU A 290 16.05 9.66 35.15
N ASN A 291 15.55 10.63 34.39
CA ASN A 291 14.39 11.42 34.76
C ASN A 291 13.12 10.55 34.91
N VAL A 292 13.00 9.49 34.10
CA VAL A 292 11.86 8.55 34.19
C VAL A 292 12.02 7.65 35.42
N LEU A 293 13.23 7.18 35.72
CA LEU A 293 13.49 6.42 36.95
C LEU A 293 13.15 7.22 38.21
N ARG A 294 13.56 8.50 38.27
CA ARG A 294 13.23 9.38 39.39
C ARG A 294 11.73 9.58 39.55
N LYS A 295 11.03 9.82 38.44
CA LYS A 295 9.56 9.93 38.41
C LYS A 295 8.88 8.67 38.97
N GLN A 296 9.35 7.49 38.57
CA GLN A 296 8.82 6.21 39.07
C GLN A 296 9.09 5.97 40.56
N GLN A 297 10.20 6.49 41.10
CA GLN A 297 10.58 6.30 42.51
C GLN A 297 9.94 7.32 43.46
N LEU A 298 9.83 8.58 43.03
CA LEU A 298 9.47 9.71 43.91
C LEU A 298 8.08 10.30 43.62
N GLY A 299 7.38 9.85 42.58
CA GLY A 299 6.07 10.38 42.17
C GLY A 299 6.18 11.63 41.27
N ASP A 300 5.03 12.10 40.77
CA ASP A 300 4.96 13.21 39.81
C ASP A 300 5.44 14.55 40.39
N ASP A 301 5.30 14.77 41.71
CA ASP A 301 5.71 15.99 42.43
C ASP A 301 7.24 16.18 42.49
N ALA A 302 8.02 15.12 42.22
CA ALA A 302 9.48 15.18 42.19
C ALA A 302 10.04 15.92 40.96
N MET A 303 9.17 16.38 40.05
CA MET A 303 9.56 17.15 38.88
C MET A 303 9.72 18.66 39.13
N ASP A 304 9.27 19.18 40.28
CA ASP A 304 9.08 20.63 40.48
C ASP A 304 10.15 21.34 41.34
N GLU A 305 11.19 20.68 41.85
CA GLU A 305 12.19 21.35 42.70
C GLU A 305 13.62 21.51 42.12
N ASP A 306 13.96 20.94 40.96
CA ASP A 306 15.29 21.15 40.34
C ASP A 306 15.24 21.05 38.79
N GLN A 307 15.12 22.19 38.09
CA GLN A 307 15.44 22.21 36.66
C GLN A 307 16.95 22.09 36.44
N GLU A 308 17.40 21.06 35.70
CA GLU A 308 18.07 21.26 34.39
C GLU A 308 18.77 20.01 33.81
N ARG A 309 19.14 19.00 34.61
CA ARG A 309 19.94 17.89 34.05
C ARG A 309 19.10 16.68 33.66
N LYS A 310 18.59 16.70 32.42
CA LYS A 310 18.07 15.50 31.76
C LYS A 310 19.26 14.62 31.37
N VAL A 311 19.44 13.49 32.07
CA VAL A 311 20.57 12.58 31.84
C VAL A 311 20.09 11.30 31.15
N ILE A 312 20.82 10.87 30.12
CA ILE A 312 20.69 9.53 29.51
C ILE A 312 21.93 8.73 29.83
N VAL A 313 21.74 7.56 30.41
CA VAL A 313 22.81 6.57 30.59
C VAL A 313 22.77 5.61 29.39
N VAL A 314 23.88 5.52 28.67
CA VAL A 314 24.04 4.68 27.49
C VAL A 314 24.87 3.46 27.84
N GLU A 315 24.32 2.28 27.55
CA GLU A 315 24.95 0.98 27.67
C GLU A 315 25.11 0.38 26.26
N PRO A 316 26.32 0.48 25.66
CA PRO A 316 26.65 -0.28 24.46
C PRO A 316 26.70 -1.76 24.81
N HIS A 317 26.12 -2.61 23.96
CA HIS A 317 26.18 -4.05 24.16
C HIS A 317 26.42 -4.77 22.83
N VAL A 318 27.00 -5.97 22.89
CA VAL A 318 27.27 -6.78 21.70
C VAL A 318 26.11 -7.75 21.51
N GLN A 319 25.50 -7.72 20.33
CA GLN A 319 24.50 -8.74 20.01
C GLN A 319 25.14 -10.13 19.98
N PRO A 320 24.51 -11.13 20.61
CA PRO A 320 24.97 -12.50 20.54
C PRO A 320 25.08 -12.98 19.09
N ARG A 321 26.20 -13.59 18.71
CA ARG A 321 26.36 -14.16 17.35
C ARG A 321 25.34 -15.27 17.13
N ARG A 322 24.75 -15.34 15.92
CA ARG A 322 23.68 -16.29 15.56
C ARG A 322 24.18 -17.57 14.87
N GLY A 323 25.46 -17.88 15.00
CA GLY A 323 26.11 -19.02 14.37
C GLY A 323 27.41 -18.64 13.67
N PRO A 324 28.07 -19.60 13.01
CA PRO A 324 29.35 -19.40 12.34
C PRO A 324 29.22 -18.88 10.91
N TYR A 325 28.00 -18.78 10.36
CA TYR A 325 27.77 -18.36 8.97
C TYR A 325 27.56 -16.84 8.86
N LEU A 326 28.28 -16.20 7.93
CA LEU A 326 28.22 -14.75 7.70
C LEU A 326 26.84 -14.27 7.25
N TYR A 327 26.08 -15.09 6.51
CA TYR A 327 24.75 -14.72 6.02
C TYR A 327 23.68 -14.66 7.13
N ASN A 328 23.98 -15.17 8.34
CA ASN A 328 23.10 -15.09 9.52
C ASN A 328 23.34 -13.81 10.34
N GLU A 329 24.28 -12.96 9.94
CA GLU A 329 24.43 -11.65 10.59
C GLU A 329 23.16 -10.81 10.37
N PRO A 330 22.64 -10.16 11.42
CA PRO A 330 21.42 -9.39 11.33
C PRO A 330 21.61 -8.22 10.37
N LYS A 331 20.62 -8.02 9.50
CA LYS A 331 20.56 -6.82 8.65
C LYS A 331 20.40 -5.60 9.56
N LYS A 332 21.16 -4.53 9.27
CA LYS A 332 21.18 -3.33 10.11
C LYS A 332 20.62 -2.15 9.35
N ASN A 333 19.89 -1.30 10.05
CA ASN A 333 19.49 0.00 9.56
C ASN A 333 20.70 0.84 9.12
N SER A 334 20.50 1.55 8.00
CA SER A 334 21.47 2.46 7.37
C SER A 334 21.01 3.92 7.40
N VAL A 335 19.78 4.18 7.86
CA VAL A 335 19.20 5.53 7.90
C VAL A 335 19.79 6.32 9.08
N LEU A 336 20.32 7.50 8.76
CA LEU A 336 20.73 8.50 9.76
C LEU A 336 19.50 9.34 10.14
N PHE A 337 18.82 8.95 11.21
CA PHE A 337 17.62 9.64 11.69
C PHE A 337 17.92 11.03 12.27
N THR A 338 17.00 11.99 12.06
CA THR A 338 17.09 13.31 12.71
C THR A 338 16.67 13.22 14.18
N PRO A 339 17.04 14.21 15.02
CA PRO A 339 16.57 14.27 16.41
C PRO A 339 15.03 14.17 16.53
N THR A 340 14.32 14.80 15.59
CA THR A 340 12.85 14.78 15.53
C THR A 340 12.29 13.41 15.11
N GLN A 341 12.96 12.71 14.18
CA GLN A 341 12.61 11.33 13.85
C GLN A 341 12.89 10.38 15.03
N ILE A 342 13.99 10.59 15.77
CA ILE A 342 14.32 9.82 16.98
C ILE A 342 13.29 10.04 18.08
N GLU A 343 12.77 11.26 18.26
CA GLU A 343 11.67 11.52 19.18
C GLU A 343 10.39 10.77 18.77
N ALA A 344 10.07 10.73 17.47
CA ALA A 344 8.95 9.93 16.98
C ALA A 344 9.14 8.42 17.24
N ILE A 345 10.36 7.90 17.02
CA ILE A 345 10.72 6.50 17.30
C ILE A 345 10.59 6.21 18.80
N ARG A 346 11.16 7.07 19.64
CA ARG A 346 11.09 6.97 21.10
C ARG A 346 9.63 6.95 21.58
N SER A 347 8.82 7.91 21.13
CA SER A 347 7.40 7.98 21.48
C SER A 347 6.68 6.70 21.04
N GLY A 348 6.93 6.20 19.83
CA GLY A 348 6.33 4.98 19.30
C GLY A 348 6.75 3.69 20.02
N MET A 349 7.91 3.68 20.68
CA MET A 349 8.36 2.57 21.53
C MET A 349 7.73 2.58 22.92
N GLN A 350 7.18 3.71 23.37
CA GLN A 350 6.55 3.85 24.68
C GLN A 350 5.05 3.51 24.64
N PRO A 351 4.44 3.10 25.77
CA PRO A 351 2.98 3.00 25.89
C PRO A 351 2.28 4.34 25.63
N GLY A 352 1.04 4.30 25.12
CA GLY A 352 0.21 5.48 24.89
C GLY A 352 -0.08 5.80 23.42
N LEU A 353 -0.45 7.05 23.15
CA LEU A 353 -0.77 7.59 21.83
C LEU A 353 0.42 8.36 21.26
N THR A 354 0.89 7.97 20.08
CA THR A 354 1.91 8.68 19.31
C THR A 354 1.32 9.19 18.01
N LEU A 355 1.31 10.51 17.82
CA LEU A 355 0.96 11.15 16.56
C LEU A 355 2.21 11.67 15.87
N VAL A 356 2.44 11.26 14.62
CA VAL A 356 3.53 11.76 13.80
C VAL A 356 2.95 12.47 12.58
N VAL A 357 3.19 13.77 12.49
CA VAL A 357 2.90 14.56 11.29
C VAL A 357 4.15 14.53 10.41
N GLY A 358 4.06 13.87 9.26
CA GLY A 358 5.17 13.72 8.35
C GLY A 358 4.93 14.43 7.02
N PRO A 359 5.58 15.58 6.77
CA PRO A 359 5.53 16.26 5.47
C PRO A 359 6.00 15.37 4.29
N PRO A 360 5.85 15.80 3.03
CA PRO A 360 6.35 15.07 1.87
C PRO A 360 7.86 14.82 1.97
N GLY A 361 8.28 13.56 1.86
CA GLY A 361 9.69 13.18 1.79
C GLY A 361 10.45 13.15 3.12
N THR A 362 9.79 13.26 4.28
CA THR A 362 10.46 13.29 5.60
C THR A 362 10.74 11.93 6.23
N GLY A 363 10.63 10.83 5.47
CA GLY A 363 10.96 9.49 5.97
C GLY A 363 9.90 8.86 6.91
N LYS A 364 8.61 9.16 6.71
CA LYS A 364 7.49 8.56 7.47
C LYS A 364 7.60 7.03 7.58
N THR A 365 7.81 6.37 6.44
CA THR A 365 7.90 4.92 6.35
C THR A 365 9.16 4.41 7.07
N ASP A 366 10.29 5.11 6.98
CA ASP A 366 11.52 4.76 7.72
C ASP A 366 11.32 4.82 9.24
N VAL A 367 10.65 5.87 9.73
CA VAL A 367 10.26 5.99 11.15
C VAL A 367 9.31 4.85 11.55
N ALA A 368 8.31 4.54 10.73
CA ALA A 368 7.35 3.46 11.00
C ALA A 368 8.06 2.10 11.12
N VAL A 369 8.93 1.80 10.16
CA VAL A 369 9.68 0.54 10.08
C VAL A 369 10.65 0.40 11.26
N GLN A 370 11.34 1.48 11.66
CA GLN A 370 12.20 1.44 12.84
C GLN A 370 11.42 1.24 14.14
N ILE A 371 10.24 1.87 14.29
CA ILE A 371 9.35 1.61 15.44
C ILE A 371 8.95 0.13 15.48
N ILE A 372 8.54 -0.45 14.34
CA ILE A 372 8.17 -1.87 14.25
C ILE A 372 9.35 -2.76 14.63
N SER A 373 10.54 -2.51 14.08
CA SER A 373 11.77 -3.25 14.40
C SER A 373 12.10 -3.17 15.89
N ASN A 374 12.07 -1.98 16.48
CA ASN A 374 12.39 -1.80 17.89
C ASN A 374 11.35 -2.50 18.79
N LEU A 375 10.06 -2.43 18.45
CA LEU A 375 9.00 -3.14 19.18
C LEU A 375 9.16 -4.67 19.07
N TYR A 376 9.52 -5.18 17.90
CA TYR A 376 9.78 -6.60 17.65
C TYR A 376 10.91 -7.15 18.53
N HIS A 377 12.01 -6.40 18.68
CA HIS A 377 13.16 -6.80 19.48
C HIS A 377 12.98 -6.59 20.99
N ASN A 378 12.39 -5.46 21.41
CA ASN A 378 12.21 -5.15 22.84
C ASN A 378 11.07 -5.98 23.47
N PHE A 379 10.06 -6.34 22.67
CA PHE A 379 8.87 -7.02 23.17
C PHE A 379 8.51 -8.24 22.30
N PRO A 380 9.34 -9.29 22.28
CA PRO A 380 9.16 -10.45 21.39
C PRO A 380 7.88 -11.26 21.63
N TRP A 381 7.19 -11.01 22.75
CA TRP A 381 5.87 -11.59 23.11
C TRP A 381 4.68 -10.71 22.70
N GLN A 382 4.92 -9.49 22.23
CA GLN A 382 3.88 -8.57 21.76
C GLN A 382 3.67 -8.73 20.26
N ARG A 383 2.45 -8.41 19.82
CA ARG A 383 2.10 -8.43 18.39
C ARG A 383 1.71 -7.03 17.92
N THR A 384 2.18 -6.65 16.75
CA THR A 384 1.96 -5.34 16.14
C THR A 384 1.04 -5.48 14.94
N LEU A 385 -0.09 -4.78 14.99
CA LEU A 385 -1.04 -4.62 13.89
C LEU A 385 -0.67 -3.37 13.09
N VAL A 386 -0.35 -3.54 11.82
CA VAL A 386 -0.06 -2.44 10.88
C VAL A 386 -1.30 -2.20 10.00
N VAL A 387 -1.78 -0.97 9.95
CA VAL A 387 -2.96 -0.60 9.14
C VAL A 387 -2.62 0.55 8.21
N THR A 388 -2.90 0.39 6.92
CA THR A 388 -2.70 1.46 5.93
C THR A 388 -4.01 1.77 5.20
N HIS A 389 -4.07 2.93 4.53
CA HIS A 389 -5.16 3.23 3.61
C HIS A 389 -5.03 2.42 2.31
N SER A 390 -3.82 2.40 1.72
CA SER A 390 -3.56 1.78 0.43
C SER A 390 -2.71 0.51 0.50
N ASN A 391 -2.91 -0.40 -0.47
CA ASN A 391 -2.02 -1.54 -0.69
C ASN A 391 -0.59 -1.11 -1.04
N GLN A 392 -0.43 0.01 -1.73
CA GLN A 392 0.89 0.53 -2.11
C GLN A 392 1.72 0.90 -0.88
N ALA A 393 1.16 1.65 0.07
CA ALA A 393 1.84 1.99 1.32
C ALA A 393 2.19 0.73 2.13
N LEU A 394 1.26 -0.24 2.16
CA LEU A 394 1.51 -1.52 2.80
C LEU A 394 2.71 -2.23 2.17
N ASN A 395 2.76 -2.36 0.84
CA ASN A 395 3.88 -3.01 0.15
C ASN A 395 5.23 -2.34 0.50
N GLN A 396 5.30 -1.02 0.42
CA GLN A 396 6.52 -0.26 0.74
C GLN A 396 6.98 -0.47 2.18
N LEU A 397 6.04 -0.53 3.12
CA LEU A 397 6.34 -0.81 4.52
C LEU A 397 6.87 -2.25 4.68
N PHE A 398 6.24 -3.26 4.06
CA PHE A 398 6.73 -4.66 4.15
C PHE A 398 8.10 -4.86 3.52
N GLU A 399 8.34 -4.27 2.35
CA GLU A 399 9.63 -4.31 1.67
C GLU A 399 10.74 -3.86 2.61
N LYS A 400 10.56 -2.69 3.25
CA LYS A 400 11.52 -2.15 4.21
C LYS A 400 11.63 -2.97 5.50
N VAL A 401 10.53 -3.52 6.02
CA VAL A 401 10.59 -4.40 7.20
C VAL A 401 11.38 -5.68 6.89
N ALA A 402 11.22 -6.26 5.69
CA ALA A 402 11.95 -7.44 5.26
C ALA A 402 13.45 -7.19 5.01
N GLU A 403 13.85 -5.92 4.81
CA GLU A 403 15.24 -5.48 4.74
C GLU A 403 15.90 -5.30 6.11
N LEU A 404 15.14 -5.32 7.20
CA LEU A 404 15.66 -5.26 8.57
C LEU A 404 15.81 -6.67 9.19
N ASP A 405 16.30 -6.70 10.43
CA ASP A 405 16.44 -7.92 11.23
C ASP A 405 15.08 -8.42 11.77
N VAL A 406 14.15 -8.71 10.87
CA VAL A 406 12.84 -9.29 11.20
C VAL A 406 12.68 -10.59 10.45
N ASP A 407 12.37 -11.66 11.19
CA ASP A 407 12.16 -12.97 10.59
C ASP A 407 10.88 -12.96 9.74
N GLU A 408 10.99 -13.42 8.50
CA GLU A 408 9.91 -13.46 7.54
C GLU A 408 8.75 -14.38 7.94
N ARG A 409 9.00 -15.33 8.85
CA ARG A 409 7.94 -16.19 9.43
C ARG A 409 6.97 -15.39 10.30
N HIS A 410 7.46 -14.29 10.91
CA HIS A 410 6.67 -13.43 11.78
C HIS A 410 5.91 -12.33 11.02
N LEU A 411 6.08 -12.24 9.69
CA LEU A 411 5.44 -11.26 8.82
C LEU A 411 4.22 -11.87 8.14
N LEU A 412 3.06 -11.23 8.27
CA LEU A 412 1.83 -11.65 7.62
C LEU A 412 1.05 -10.47 7.04
N ARG A 413 0.72 -10.54 5.75
CA ARG A 413 -0.16 -9.58 5.06
C ARG A 413 -1.53 -10.19 4.81
N LEU A 414 -2.59 -9.44 5.14
CA LEU A 414 -3.98 -9.75 4.82
C LEU A 414 -4.55 -8.72 3.82
N GLY A 415 -5.27 -9.19 2.79
CA GLY A 415 -5.87 -8.34 1.76
C GLY A 415 -6.85 -9.08 0.86
N HIS A 416 -7.70 -8.34 0.12
CA HIS A 416 -8.57 -8.88 -0.93
C HIS A 416 -7.82 -8.93 -2.25
N GLY A 417 -7.81 -10.09 -2.90
CA GLY A 417 -6.94 -10.33 -4.04
C GLY A 417 -5.51 -10.46 -3.55
N GLU A 418 -4.97 -11.66 -3.60
CA GLU A 418 -3.53 -11.90 -3.42
C GLU A 418 -2.80 -11.39 -4.66
N GLU A 419 -2.92 -10.08 -4.91
CA GLU A 419 -2.11 -9.39 -5.89
C GLU A 419 -0.66 -9.59 -5.47
N ALA A 420 0.09 -10.28 -6.33
CA ALA A 420 1.51 -10.53 -6.11
C ALA A 420 2.19 -9.23 -5.72
N LEU A 421 2.89 -9.24 -4.59
CA LEU A 421 3.83 -8.17 -4.29
C LEU A 421 4.81 -8.06 -5.47
N GLN A 422 5.30 -6.85 -5.75
CA GLN A 422 6.43 -6.65 -6.67
C GLN A 422 7.76 -7.16 -6.09
N THR A 423 7.72 -7.84 -4.94
CA THR A 423 8.84 -8.53 -4.33
C THR A 423 8.89 -9.97 -4.78
N ASP A 424 10.09 -10.55 -4.88
CA ASP A 424 10.30 -11.98 -5.12
C ASP A 424 9.63 -12.90 -4.07
N LYS A 425 9.13 -12.34 -2.97
CA LYS A 425 8.57 -13.05 -1.80
C LYS A 425 7.08 -12.78 -1.63
N ASP A 426 6.33 -13.84 -1.36
CA ASP A 426 4.89 -13.77 -1.12
C ASP A 426 4.55 -13.78 0.39
N PHE A 427 4.15 -12.62 0.93
CA PHE A 427 3.72 -12.45 2.32
C PHE A 427 2.21 -12.68 2.54
N SER A 428 1.49 -13.17 1.53
CA SER A 428 0.09 -13.60 1.65
C SER A 428 -0.08 -14.79 2.61
N ARG A 429 -1.33 -15.12 2.95
CA ARG A 429 -1.63 -16.30 3.77
C ARG A 429 -1.06 -17.58 3.14
N TYR A 430 -1.30 -17.80 1.86
CA TYR A 430 -0.80 -19.00 1.17
C TYR A 430 0.70 -18.95 0.96
N GLY A 431 1.26 -17.80 0.59
CA GLY A 431 2.70 -17.61 0.45
C GLY A 431 3.46 -17.94 1.73
N ARG A 432 2.95 -17.51 2.89
CA ARG A 432 3.55 -17.84 4.20
C ARG A 432 3.38 -19.31 4.58
N VAL A 433 2.25 -19.94 4.26
CA VAL A 433 2.09 -21.39 4.46
C VAL A 433 3.12 -22.15 3.62
N ASN A 434 3.30 -21.78 2.35
CA ASN A 434 4.26 -22.42 1.46
C ASN A 434 5.70 -22.22 1.94
N TYR A 435 6.05 -21.00 2.38
CA TYR A 435 7.34 -20.70 2.99
C TYR A 435 7.62 -21.60 4.20
N VAL A 436 6.66 -21.70 5.14
CA VAL A 436 6.82 -22.54 6.34
C VAL A 436 6.97 -24.02 5.98
N LEU A 437 6.20 -24.53 5.03
CA LEU A 437 6.31 -25.92 4.58
C LEU A 437 7.67 -26.22 3.94
N ALA A 438 8.17 -25.33 3.08
CA ALA A 438 9.49 -25.46 2.47
C ALA A 438 10.59 -25.37 3.53
N LYS A 439 10.54 -24.35 4.40
CA LYS A 439 11.52 -24.14 5.47
C LYS A 439 11.57 -25.31 6.44
N ARG A 440 10.41 -25.88 6.80
CA ARG A 440 10.33 -27.08 7.63
C ARG A 440 11.12 -28.24 7.03
N LEU A 441 11.03 -28.48 5.72
CA LEU A 441 11.78 -29.56 5.06
C LEU A 441 13.29 -29.29 5.13
N GLU A 442 13.73 -28.06 4.86
CA GLU A 442 15.15 -27.67 4.98
C GLU A 442 15.70 -27.89 6.41
N LEU A 443 14.93 -27.52 7.43
CA LEU A 443 15.33 -27.67 8.82
C LEU A 443 15.36 -29.13 9.25
N LEU A 444 14.41 -29.94 8.79
CA LEU A 444 14.40 -31.39 9.03
C LEU A 444 15.59 -32.10 8.39
N ASP A 445 15.98 -31.69 7.17
CA ASP A 445 17.21 -32.18 6.53
C ASP A 445 18.46 -31.81 7.33
N ALA A 446 18.49 -30.60 7.92
CA ALA A 446 19.56 -30.19 8.82
C ALA A 446 19.61 -31.04 10.10
N VAL A 447 18.45 -31.42 10.67
CA VAL A 447 18.38 -32.35 11.80
C VAL A 447 18.89 -33.75 11.41
N ALA A 448 18.50 -34.26 10.24
CA ALA A 448 19.01 -35.54 9.73
C ALA A 448 20.53 -35.51 9.51
N ARG A 449 21.09 -34.38 9.05
CA ARG A 449 22.54 -34.16 8.96
C ARG A 449 23.18 -34.17 10.34
N LEU A 450 22.62 -33.44 11.31
CA LEU A 450 23.13 -33.38 12.68
C LEU A 450 23.13 -34.76 13.35
N GLN A 451 22.08 -35.57 13.15
CA GLN A 451 22.03 -36.94 13.65
C GLN A 451 23.17 -37.80 13.11
N ARG A 452 23.43 -37.73 11.79
CA ARG A 452 24.53 -38.47 11.15
C ARG A 452 25.90 -38.06 11.71
N THR A 453 26.13 -36.77 11.95
CA THR A 453 27.40 -36.26 12.49
C THR A 453 27.60 -36.57 13.97
N LEU A 454 26.54 -36.89 14.72
CA LEU A 454 26.64 -37.23 16.15
C LEU A 454 26.70 -38.74 16.42
N ASP A 455 26.68 -39.56 15.36
CA ASP A 455 26.55 -41.03 15.40
C ASP A 455 25.45 -41.49 16.37
N ALA A 456 24.36 -40.73 16.42
CA ALA A 456 23.23 -41.00 17.30
C ALA A 456 22.32 -42.02 16.61
N GLY A 457 22.61 -43.31 16.82
CA GLY A 457 21.79 -44.42 16.30
C GLY A 457 20.31 -44.30 16.69
N GLY A 458 19.40 -44.74 15.82
CA GLY A 458 17.95 -44.65 16.04
C GLY A 458 17.14 -44.47 14.75
N SER A 459 15.83 -44.25 14.88
CA SER A 459 14.96 -43.83 13.78
C SER A 459 15.38 -42.45 13.23
N ASP A 460 15.00 -42.16 11.99
CA ASP A 460 15.30 -40.88 11.33
C ASP A 460 14.72 -39.69 12.12
N ALA A 461 15.60 -38.94 12.79
CA ALA A 461 15.24 -37.78 13.60
C ALA A 461 14.75 -36.60 12.74
N GLY A 462 15.09 -36.59 11.45
CA GLY A 462 14.61 -35.60 10.48
C GLY A 462 13.26 -35.95 9.86
N ALA A 463 12.61 -37.04 10.24
CA ALA A 463 11.34 -37.43 9.60
C ALA A 463 10.16 -36.49 9.98
N THR A 464 10.09 -36.03 11.23
CA THR A 464 9.01 -35.16 11.74
C THR A 464 9.53 -34.14 12.77
N CYS A 465 8.79 -33.06 12.97
CA CYS A 465 9.07 -32.05 14.02
C CYS A 465 9.08 -32.68 15.41
N GLU A 466 8.21 -33.66 15.67
CA GLU A 466 8.15 -34.37 16.95
C GLU A 466 9.40 -35.22 17.22
N LEU A 467 9.88 -35.96 16.21
CA LEU A 467 11.11 -36.74 16.34
C LEU A 467 12.34 -35.84 16.48
N ALA A 468 12.36 -34.70 15.77
CA ALA A 468 13.39 -33.69 15.91
C ALA A 468 13.43 -33.12 17.34
N HIS A 469 12.27 -32.85 17.96
CA HIS A 469 12.19 -32.41 19.35
C HIS A 469 12.77 -33.45 20.31
N HIS A 470 12.40 -34.72 20.16
CA HIS A 470 12.97 -35.80 20.97
C HIS A 470 14.49 -35.90 20.82
N PHE A 471 14.98 -35.83 19.58
CA PHE A 471 16.41 -35.82 19.30
C PHE A 471 17.14 -34.63 19.96
N HIS A 472 16.54 -33.44 19.94
CA HIS A 472 17.09 -32.28 20.62
C HIS A 472 17.25 -32.51 22.13
N VAL A 473 16.20 -33.02 22.78
CA VAL A 473 16.17 -33.23 24.23
C VAL A 473 17.10 -34.36 24.67
N TYR A 474 17.14 -35.48 23.96
CA TYR A 474 17.87 -36.67 24.38
C TYR A 474 19.32 -36.74 23.86
N HIS A 475 19.66 -36.05 22.77
CA HIS A 475 20.99 -36.16 22.17
C HIS A 475 21.74 -34.83 22.08
N VAL A 476 21.08 -33.73 21.71
CA VAL A 476 21.76 -32.43 21.50
C VAL A 476 21.99 -31.69 22.81
N ARG A 477 20.94 -31.48 23.63
CA ARG A 477 21.04 -30.77 24.91
C ARG A 477 22.03 -31.43 25.89
N PRO A 478 22.03 -32.76 26.09
CA PRO A 478 22.95 -33.39 27.03
C PRO A 478 24.42 -33.21 26.62
N ARG A 479 24.73 -33.39 25.33
CA ARG A 479 26.10 -33.17 24.81
C ARG A 479 26.58 -31.73 24.98
N TRP A 480 25.70 -30.76 24.78
CA TRP A 480 26.03 -29.36 25.04
C TRP A 480 26.29 -29.08 26.53
N GLN A 481 25.48 -29.65 27.42
CA GLN A 481 25.67 -29.52 28.87
C GLN A 481 26.97 -30.18 29.35
N GLU A 482 27.29 -31.38 28.84
CA GLU A 482 28.55 -32.08 29.10
C GLU A 482 29.75 -31.26 28.63
N PHE A 483 29.68 -30.67 27.43
CA PHE A 483 30.71 -29.77 26.91
C PHE A 483 30.89 -28.51 27.76
N CYS A 484 29.79 -27.84 28.14
CA CYS A 484 29.85 -26.65 29.00
C CYS A 484 30.50 -26.99 30.34
N LYS A 485 30.11 -28.10 30.96
CA LYS A 485 30.68 -28.56 32.23
C LYS A 485 32.18 -28.87 32.10
N ALA A 486 32.58 -29.56 31.03
CA ALA A 486 33.99 -29.85 30.77
C ALA A 486 34.84 -28.58 30.60
N CYS A 487 34.28 -27.54 29.96
CA CYS A 487 34.95 -26.25 29.82
C CYS A 487 35.00 -25.44 31.13
N GLU A 488 33.97 -25.55 31.98
CA GLU A 488 33.94 -24.91 33.31
C GLU A 488 34.91 -25.58 34.29
N ASP A 489 35.04 -26.90 34.24
CA ASP A 489 35.95 -27.69 35.08
C ASP A 489 37.43 -27.48 34.68
N ASP A 490 37.71 -27.02 33.45
CA ASP A 490 39.06 -26.69 32.97
C ASP A 490 39.59 -25.37 33.56
N LYS A 491 40.30 -25.49 34.69
CA LYS A 491 40.96 -24.36 35.37
C LYS A 491 42.03 -23.66 34.51
N SER A 492 42.54 -24.30 33.46
CA SER A 492 43.57 -23.72 32.58
C SER A 492 43.02 -22.75 31.55
N LYS A 493 41.69 -22.74 31.34
CA LYS A 493 41.01 -21.96 30.28
C LYS A 493 41.72 -22.09 28.93
N SER A 494 42.06 -23.31 28.55
CA SER A 494 42.74 -23.56 27.29
C SER A 494 41.77 -23.40 26.11
N THR A 495 42.25 -22.85 24.99
CA THR A 495 41.50 -22.80 23.72
C THR A 495 41.42 -24.19 23.09
N GLU A 496 42.39 -25.08 23.37
CA GLU A 496 42.38 -26.46 22.87
C GLU A 496 41.24 -27.29 23.47
N THR A 497 40.87 -27.05 24.73
CA THR A 497 39.76 -27.74 25.39
C THR A 497 38.45 -27.46 24.66
N ILE A 498 38.24 -26.22 24.21
CA ILE A 498 37.07 -25.81 23.42
C ILE A 498 37.12 -26.49 22.05
N SER A 499 38.22 -26.32 21.31
CA SER A 499 38.31 -26.81 19.94
C SER A 499 38.24 -28.33 19.82
N LYS A 500 38.78 -29.08 20.79
CA LYS A 500 38.75 -30.56 20.79
C LYS A 500 37.49 -31.13 21.46
N GLY A 501 36.91 -30.41 22.42
CA GLY A 501 35.74 -30.86 23.18
C GLY A 501 34.40 -30.51 22.53
N PHE A 502 34.36 -29.60 21.56
CA PHE A 502 33.11 -29.12 20.96
C PHE A 502 32.37 -30.25 20.20
N PRO A 503 31.14 -30.61 20.62
CA PRO A 503 30.47 -31.82 20.16
C PRO A 503 29.84 -31.71 18.77
N PHE A 504 29.78 -30.52 18.18
CA PHE A 504 29.08 -30.28 16.90
C PHE A 504 30.03 -29.88 15.77
N TYR A 505 31.34 -30.17 15.88
CA TYR A 505 32.35 -29.68 14.94
C TYR A 505 32.07 -30.13 13.49
N GLU A 506 31.78 -31.42 13.28
CA GLU A 506 31.51 -32.00 11.96
C GLU A 506 30.23 -31.44 11.31
N PHE A 507 29.22 -31.07 12.11
CA PHE A 507 28.00 -30.45 11.60
C PHE A 507 28.25 -29.08 10.94
N PHE A 508 29.29 -28.38 11.37
CA PHE A 508 29.73 -27.08 10.85
C PHE A 508 30.95 -27.21 9.91
N ASP A 509 31.09 -28.34 9.21
CA ASP A 509 32.13 -28.50 8.20
C ASP A 509 31.93 -27.63 6.96
N ASP A 510 30.69 -27.26 6.67
CA ASP A 510 30.31 -26.31 5.63
C ASP A 510 30.46 -24.83 6.02
N ALA A 511 30.83 -24.54 7.29
CA ALA A 511 31.06 -23.18 7.76
C ALA A 511 32.48 -22.66 7.41
N PRO A 512 32.71 -21.33 7.39
CA PRO A 512 34.04 -20.77 7.19
C PRO A 512 35.07 -21.33 8.18
N LYS A 513 36.20 -21.84 7.66
CA LYS A 513 37.29 -22.42 8.47
C LYS A 513 38.44 -21.41 8.68
N PRO A 514 39.14 -21.45 9.83
CA PRO A 514 38.91 -22.30 11.00
C PRO A 514 37.68 -21.86 11.79
N LEU A 515 36.91 -22.82 12.34
CA LEU A 515 35.71 -22.53 13.13
C LEU A 515 36.07 -21.75 14.41
N PHE A 516 37.11 -22.21 15.12
CA PHE A 516 37.65 -21.54 16.30
C PHE A 516 38.92 -20.77 15.92
N PRO A 517 38.96 -19.44 16.12
CA PRO A 517 40.12 -18.64 15.77
C PRO A 517 41.31 -18.80 16.73
N GLY A 518 41.12 -19.37 17.93
CA GLY A 518 42.23 -19.69 18.85
C GLY A 518 42.84 -18.46 19.53
N LEU A 519 42.14 -17.33 19.52
CA LEU A 519 42.64 -16.05 20.03
C LEU A 519 42.66 -16.00 21.56
N ASN A 520 41.52 -16.33 22.17
CA ASN A 520 41.37 -16.46 23.62
C ASN A 520 40.15 -17.34 23.94
N HIS A 521 40.15 -17.93 25.14
CA HIS A 521 39.11 -18.86 25.58
C HIS A 521 37.70 -18.26 25.56
N GLU A 522 37.55 -16.99 25.92
CA GLU A 522 36.25 -16.31 25.97
C GLU A 522 35.65 -16.11 24.57
N ALA A 523 36.48 -15.74 23.59
CA ALA A 523 36.10 -15.59 22.20
C ALA A 523 35.73 -16.94 21.55
N ASP A 524 36.53 -17.98 21.78
CA ASP A 524 36.23 -19.32 21.26
C ASP A 524 34.98 -19.92 21.93
N MET A 525 34.75 -19.64 23.22
CA MET A 525 33.54 -20.03 23.93
C MET A 525 32.30 -19.30 23.39
N GLU A 526 32.41 -18.01 23.06
CA GLU A 526 31.33 -17.28 22.40
C GLU A 526 31.04 -17.83 20.99
N VAL A 527 32.06 -18.26 20.25
CA VAL A 527 31.86 -18.98 18.98
C VAL A 527 31.11 -20.30 19.24
N ALA A 528 31.52 -21.11 20.22
CA ALA A 528 30.83 -22.36 20.56
C ALA A 528 29.37 -22.11 20.96
N ARG A 529 29.10 -21.09 21.78
CA ARG A 529 27.75 -20.65 22.15
C ARG A 529 26.96 -20.20 20.93
N SER A 530 27.57 -19.48 20.00
CA SER A 530 26.91 -19.03 18.77
C SER A 530 26.49 -20.21 17.88
N CYS A 531 27.36 -21.22 17.76
CA CYS A 531 27.06 -22.46 17.05
C CYS A 531 25.91 -23.21 17.73
N TYR A 532 25.89 -23.26 19.07
CA TYR A 532 24.77 -23.86 19.80
C TYR A 532 23.46 -23.10 19.60
N ARG A 533 23.47 -21.75 19.66
CA ARG A 533 22.30 -20.92 19.36
C ARG A 533 21.74 -21.19 17.95
N TYR A 534 22.62 -21.40 16.97
CA TYR A 534 22.20 -21.77 15.62
C TYR A 534 21.45 -23.12 15.60
N ILE A 535 21.99 -24.13 16.30
CA ILE A 535 21.33 -25.45 16.42
C ILE A 535 20.02 -25.34 17.21
N GLU A 536 20.02 -24.62 18.33
CA GLU A 536 18.83 -24.40 19.16
C GLU A 536 17.71 -23.73 18.35
N ARG A 537 18.05 -22.70 17.57
CA ARG A 537 17.11 -22.03 16.68
C ARG A 537 16.43 -23.01 15.71
N ILE A 538 17.17 -23.94 15.09
CA ILE A 538 16.59 -24.95 14.18
C ILE A 538 15.45 -25.71 14.87
N PHE A 539 15.66 -26.13 16.12
CA PHE A 539 14.65 -26.87 16.89
C PHE A 539 13.51 -25.97 17.39
N GLU A 540 13.78 -24.72 17.74
CA GLU A 540 12.75 -23.75 18.08
C GLU A 540 11.79 -23.50 16.90
N GLU A 541 12.31 -23.29 15.68
CA GLU A 541 11.43 -23.10 14.51
C GLU A 541 10.66 -24.39 14.17
N LEU A 542 11.29 -25.57 14.30
CA LEU A 542 10.59 -26.84 14.08
C LEU A 542 9.45 -27.08 15.08
N GLU A 543 9.61 -26.67 16.34
CA GLU A 543 8.53 -26.75 17.34
C GLU A 543 7.36 -25.82 16.98
N GLU A 544 7.66 -24.60 16.51
CA GLU A 544 6.64 -23.67 16.01
C GLU A 544 5.91 -24.24 14.78
N PHE A 545 6.64 -24.93 13.90
CA PHE A 545 6.10 -25.56 12.69
C PHE A 545 5.37 -26.88 12.95
N ARG A 546 5.46 -27.46 14.15
CA ARG A 546 4.77 -28.71 14.51
C ARG A 546 3.26 -28.64 14.27
N ALA A 547 2.65 -27.47 14.47
CA ALA A 547 1.23 -27.27 14.21
C ALA A 547 0.85 -27.53 12.73
N PHE A 548 1.77 -27.35 11.78
CA PHE A 548 1.52 -27.57 10.36
C PHE A 548 1.47 -29.07 9.99
N GLU A 549 2.05 -29.95 10.82
CA GLU A 549 1.89 -31.40 10.69
C GLU A 549 0.50 -31.85 11.13
N LEU A 550 -0.02 -31.23 12.19
CA LEU A 550 -1.32 -31.55 12.78
C LEU A 550 -2.48 -31.01 11.94
N LEU A 551 -2.33 -29.81 11.38
CA LEU A 551 -3.33 -29.13 10.57
C LEU A 551 -3.22 -29.57 9.11
N ARG A 552 -4.27 -30.19 8.57
CA ARG A 552 -4.28 -30.70 7.19
C ARG A 552 -4.70 -29.65 6.16
N SER A 553 -5.67 -28.80 6.48
CA SER A 553 -6.19 -27.82 5.53
C SER A 553 -5.29 -26.58 5.47
N GLY A 554 -5.13 -25.99 4.28
CA GLY A 554 -4.41 -24.71 4.12
C GLY A 554 -5.07 -23.57 4.90
N LEU A 555 -6.40 -23.62 5.04
CA LEU A 555 -7.17 -22.64 5.79
C LEU A 555 -6.84 -22.68 7.29
N ASP A 556 -6.78 -23.87 7.90
CA ASP A 556 -6.44 -23.99 9.32
C ASP A 556 -4.98 -23.61 9.59
N ARG A 557 -4.07 -23.99 8.69
CA ARG A 557 -2.65 -23.54 8.75
C ARG A 557 -2.54 -22.02 8.70
N SER A 558 -3.30 -21.37 7.81
CA SER A 558 -3.34 -19.91 7.74
C SER A 558 -3.91 -19.26 9.00
N LYS A 559 -4.91 -19.88 9.63
CA LYS A 559 -5.46 -19.43 10.91
C LYS A 559 -4.44 -19.55 12.04
N TYR A 560 -3.68 -20.64 12.08
CA TYR A 560 -2.61 -20.81 13.06
C TYR A 560 -1.55 -19.71 12.94
N LEU A 561 -1.10 -19.42 11.72
CA LEU A 561 -0.17 -18.31 11.44
C LEU A 561 -0.71 -16.98 11.98
N LEU A 562 -1.98 -16.69 11.66
CA LEU A 562 -2.62 -15.44 12.02
C LEU A 562 -2.87 -15.29 13.53
N VAL A 563 -3.09 -16.38 14.26
CA VAL A 563 -3.44 -16.31 15.70
C VAL A 563 -2.21 -16.47 16.59
N LYS A 564 -1.21 -17.24 16.18
CA LYS A 564 -0.08 -17.64 17.04
C LYS A 564 1.28 -17.18 16.53
N GLU A 565 1.60 -17.43 15.26
CA GLU A 565 2.97 -17.29 14.76
C GLU A 565 3.33 -15.85 14.41
N ALA A 566 2.49 -15.17 13.63
CA ALA A 566 2.80 -13.85 13.11
C ALA A 566 2.94 -12.83 14.26
N LYS A 567 4.01 -12.04 14.27
CA LYS A 567 4.21 -10.96 15.24
C LYS A 567 3.90 -9.59 14.64
N ILE A 568 4.04 -9.45 13.33
CA ILE A 568 3.68 -8.25 12.58
C ILE A 568 2.64 -8.65 11.55
N ILE A 569 1.42 -8.19 11.78
CA ILE A 569 0.27 -8.48 10.92
C ILE A 569 -0.17 -7.18 10.30
N ALA A 570 -0.33 -7.15 8.98
CA ALA A 570 -0.79 -5.95 8.32
C ALA A 570 -1.96 -6.15 7.39
N MET A 571 -2.75 -5.10 7.26
CA MET A 571 -3.91 -5.07 6.38
C MET A 571 -4.27 -3.63 6.04
N THR A 572 -5.09 -3.45 5.00
CA THR A 572 -5.71 -2.14 4.75
C THR A 572 -6.85 -1.88 5.75
N CYS A 573 -7.17 -0.62 6.01
CA CYS A 573 -8.30 -0.24 6.88
C CYS A 573 -9.64 -0.80 6.36
N THR A 574 -9.82 -0.86 5.04
CA THR A 574 -10.97 -1.49 4.39
C THR A 574 -11.04 -2.99 4.71
N HIS A 575 -9.90 -3.70 4.62
CA HIS A 575 -9.87 -5.13 4.94
C HIS A 575 -10.11 -5.38 6.44
N ALA A 576 -9.56 -4.54 7.31
CA ALA A 576 -9.83 -4.59 8.76
C ALA A 576 -11.33 -4.46 9.06
N ALA A 577 -12.02 -3.54 8.39
CA ALA A 577 -13.46 -3.37 8.54
C ALA A 577 -14.24 -4.59 8.04
N LEU A 578 -13.89 -5.14 6.89
CA LEU A 578 -14.58 -6.30 6.31
C LEU A 578 -14.37 -7.59 7.10
N LYS A 579 -13.18 -7.79 7.67
CA LYS A 579 -12.79 -9.06 8.32
C LYS A 579 -12.87 -9.03 9.84
N ARG A 580 -13.37 -7.95 10.45
CA ARG A 580 -13.44 -7.81 11.91
C ARG A 580 -14.12 -9.01 12.56
N SER A 581 -15.33 -9.37 12.14
CA SER A 581 -16.11 -10.45 12.76
C SER A 581 -15.35 -11.78 12.72
N GLU A 582 -14.73 -12.10 11.56
CA GLU A 582 -13.87 -13.27 11.39
C GLU A 582 -12.66 -13.24 12.33
N LEU A 583 -11.93 -12.11 12.40
CA LEU A 583 -10.76 -11.93 13.25
C LEU A 583 -11.09 -12.10 14.74
N VAL A 584 -12.20 -11.51 15.19
CA VAL A 584 -12.68 -11.60 16.57
C VAL A 584 -13.06 -13.05 16.92
N GLN A 585 -13.80 -13.74 16.03
CA GLN A 585 -14.18 -15.14 16.22
C GLN A 585 -12.97 -16.08 16.25
N MET A 586 -11.94 -15.80 15.44
CA MET A 586 -10.68 -16.54 15.45
C MET A 586 -9.83 -16.29 16.70
N GLY A 587 -10.23 -15.33 17.56
CA GLY A 587 -9.45 -14.97 18.74
C GLY A 587 -8.16 -14.23 18.40
N PHE A 588 -8.17 -13.42 17.34
CA PHE A 588 -7.06 -12.56 16.98
C PHE A 588 -6.69 -11.62 18.14
N LYS A 589 -5.39 -11.43 18.37
CA LYS A 589 -4.85 -10.64 19.48
C LYS A 589 -3.67 -9.79 19.01
N TYR A 590 -3.59 -8.57 19.51
CA TYR A 590 -2.50 -7.63 19.27
C TYR A 590 -2.32 -6.66 20.44
N ASP A 591 -1.12 -6.12 20.55
CA ASP A 591 -0.68 -5.26 21.64
C ASP A 591 -0.40 -3.83 21.17
N ASN A 592 0.03 -3.66 19.91
CA ASN A 592 0.41 -2.38 19.34
C ASN A 592 -0.32 -2.18 18.01
N ILE A 593 -0.81 -0.98 17.73
CA ILE A 593 -1.30 -0.58 16.41
C ILE A 593 -0.38 0.49 15.85
N LEU A 594 0.09 0.31 14.62
CA LEU A 594 0.72 1.34 13.81
C LEU A 594 -0.14 1.62 12.58
N MET A 595 -0.48 2.88 12.35
CA MET A 595 -1.22 3.30 11.17
C MET A 595 -0.38 4.24 10.32
N GLU A 596 -0.26 3.94 9.02
CA GLU A 596 0.34 4.84 8.03
C GLU A 596 -0.74 5.46 7.15
N GLU A 597 -0.47 6.64 6.59
CA GLU A 597 -1.44 7.43 5.82
C GLU A 597 -2.70 7.79 6.64
N SER A 598 -2.58 7.92 7.97
CA SER A 598 -3.75 8.06 8.87
C SER A 598 -4.62 9.28 8.57
N ALA A 599 -4.07 10.31 7.93
CA ALA A 599 -4.82 11.48 7.51
C ALA A 599 -5.79 11.21 6.34
N GLN A 600 -5.57 10.14 5.56
CA GLN A 600 -6.40 9.70 4.42
C GLN A 600 -7.42 8.62 4.81
N ILE A 601 -7.43 8.14 6.06
CA ILE A 601 -8.39 7.14 6.52
C ILE A 601 -9.62 7.83 7.11
N LEU A 602 -10.83 7.36 6.76
CA LEU A 602 -12.06 7.87 7.35
C LEU A 602 -12.08 7.63 8.87
N GLU A 603 -12.75 8.52 9.61
CA GLU A 603 -12.76 8.47 11.08
C GLU A 603 -13.19 7.10 11.64
N ILE A 604 -14.28 6.54 11.12
CA ILE A 604 -14.78 5.23 11.55
C ILE A 604 -13.85 4.07 11.16
N GLU A 605 -13.20 4.16 10.01
CA GLU A 605 -12.23 3.16 9.55
C GLU A 605 -10.91 3.24 10.31
N THR A 606 -10.62 4.38 10.94
CA THR A 606 -9.52 4.54 11.89
C THR A 606 -9.88 3.92 13.25
N PHE A 607 -11.16 3.96 13.62
CA PHE A 607 -11.65 3.44 14.90
C PHE A 607 -11.81 1.91 14.93
N ILE A 608 -12.30 1.29 13.85
CA ILE A 608 -12.54 -0.17 13.79
C ILE A 608 -11.29 -1.00 14.16
N PRO A 609 -10.07 -0.67 13.69
CA PRO A 609 -8.84 -1.37 14.07
C PRO A 609 -8.54 -1.43 15.57
N LEU A 610 -9.10 -0.54 16.40
CA LEU A 610 -8.96 -0.60 17.86
C LEU A 610 -9.69 -1.80 18.47
N LEU A 611 -10.64 -2.40 17.75
CA LEU A 611 -11.62 -3.36 18.24
C LEU A 611 -11.66 -4.64 17.39
N LEU A 612 -10.51 -5.07 16.83
CA LEU A 612 -10.36 -6.34 16.12
C LEU A 612 -10.06 -7.53 17.05
N GLN A 613 -10.07 -7.32 18.36
CA GLN A 613 -9.84 -8.35 19.37
C GLN A 613 -10.85 -8.24 20.51
N ASN A 614 -11.08 -9.36 21.20
CA ASN A 614 -11.90 -9.39 22.41
C ASN A 614 -11.15 -8.76 23.59
N PRO A 615 -11.86 -8.16 24.56
CA PRO A 615 -11.27 -7.70 25.81
C PRO A 615 -10.60 -8.85 26.56
N GLN A 616 -9.51 -8.54 27.26
CA GLN A 616 -8.82 -9.46 28.16
C GLN A 616 -9.08 -8.99 29.59
N ASP A 617 -9.75 -9.84 30.40
CA ASP A 617 -10.10 -9.53 31.79
C ASP A 617 -10.89 -8.21 31.94
N GLY A 618 -11.80 -7.95 31.00
CA GLY A 618 -12.63 -6.73 30.97
C GLY A 618 -11.89 -5.47 30.50
N ARG A 619 -10.61 -5.57 30.09
CA ARG A 619 -9.80 -4.44 29.64
C ARG A 619 -9.30 -4.64 28.21
N SER A 620 -8.97 -3.54 27.54
CA SER A 620 -8.30 -3.59 26.25
C SER A 620 -6.85 -4.06 26.42
N ARG A 621 -6.40 -4.97 25.54
CA ARG A 621 -5.00 -5.44 25.49
C ARG A 621 -4.05 -4.41 24.87
N LEU A 622 -4.60 -3.40 24.18
CA LEU A 622 -3.84 -2.40 23.44
C LEU A 622 -2.95 -1.55 24.37
N LYS A 623 -1.66 -1.55 24.08
CA LYS A 623 -0.61 -0.82 24.83
C LYS A 623 -0.17 0.45 24.11
N ARG A 624 -0.18 0.44 22.77
CA ARG A 624 0.33 1.53 21.93
C ARG A 624 -0.56 1.78 20.73
N TRP A 625 -0.77 3.05 20.44
CA TRP A 625 -1.40 3.48 19.19
C TRP A 625 -0.53 4.54 18.51
N ILE A 626 0.09 4.18 17.40
CA ILE A 626 0.96 5.03 16.61
C ILE A 626 0.21 5.39 15.33
N MET A 627 0.00 6.68 15.06
CA MET A 627 -0.57 7.16 13.80
C MET A 627 0.39 8.12 13.10
N ILE A 628 0.70 7.80 11.85
CA ILE A 628 1.64 8.55 11.01
C ILE A 628 0.86 9.04 9.79
N GLY A 629 0.78 10.36 9.64
CA GLY A 629 -0.04 10.98 8.60
C GLY A 629 0.39 12.40 8.27
N ASP A 630 -0.34 13.01 7.35
CA ASP A 630 -0.13 14.42 6.99
C ASP A 630 -1.49 15.09 6.73
N HIS A 631 -1.94 15.85 7.71
CA HIS A 631 -3.21 16.59 7.66
C HIS A 631 -3.12 17.87 6.80
N HIS A 632 -1.93 18.20 6.27
CA HIS A 632 -1.72 19.24 5.26
C HIS A 632 -1.74 18.70 3.82
N GLN A 633 -1.82 17.38 3.62
CA GLN A 633 -2.09 16.73 2.33
C GLN A 633 -3.57 16.33 2.21
N LEU A 634 -3.94 15.67 1.10
CA LEU A 634 -5.33 15.37 0.78
C LEU A 634 -6.01 14.50 1.86
N PRO A 635 -7.29 14.79 2.17
CA PRO A 635 -8.11 14.02 3.10
C PRO A 635 -8.62 12.70 2.44
N PRO A 636 -9.33 11.83 3.17
CA PRO A 636 -10.07 10.72 2.59
C PRO A 636 -11.02 11.20 1.49
N VAL A 637 -11.15 10.42 0.42
CA VAL A 637 -11.99 10.78 -0.73
C VAL A 637 -13.46 10.58 -0.39
N VAL A 638 -14.23 11.66 -0.48
CA VAL A 638 -15.70 11.64 -0.35
C VAL A 638 -16.31 11.91 -1.73
N LYS A 639 -16.95 10.90 -2.35
CA LYS A 639 -17.45 11.03 -3.73
C LYS A 639 -18.50 12.13 -3.86
N ASN A 640 -19.47 12.16 -2.96
CA ASN A 640 -20.50 13.20 -2.96
C ASN A 640 -20.08 14.40 -2.09
N MET A 641 -19.77 15.50 -2.78
CA MET A 641 -19.34 16.77 -2.21
C MET A 641 -20.34 17.41 -1.23
N ALA A 642 -21.63 17.04 -1.27
CA ALA A 642 -22.61 17.55 -0.32
C ALA A 642 -22.27 17.12 1.12
N PHE A 643 -21.89 15.86 1.31
CA PHE A 643 -21.52 15.33 2.63
C PHE A 643 -20.21 15.91 3.16
N GLN A 644 -19.28 16.21 2.25
CA GLN A 644 -18.08 16.96 2.60
C GLN A 644 -18.45 18.36 3.12
N LYS A 645 -19.31 19.09 2.40
CA LYS A 645 -19.66 20.48 2.72
C LYS A 645 -20.54 20.62 3.96
N TYR A 646 -21.56 19.76 4.12
CA TYR A 646 -22.54 19.90 5.20
C TYR A 646 -22.14 19.16 6.48
N SER A 647 -21.44 18.02 6.35
CA SER A 647 -21.13 17.14 7.49
C SER A 647 -19.65 16.99 7.79
N ASN A 648 -18.76 17.58 6.97
CA ASN A 648 -17.31 17.46 7.10
C ASN A 648 -16.82 16.00 7.16
N MET A 649 -17.46 15.11 6.39
CA MET A 649 -17.20 13.67 6.46
C MET A 649 -15.79 13.26 5.98
N GLU A 650 -15.09 14.15 5.26
CA GLU A 650 -13.69 13.96 4.90
C GLU A 650 -12.73 14.14 6.09
N GLN A 651 -13.22 14.50 7.27
CA GLN A 651 -12.35 14.62 8.42
C GLN A 651 -11.90 13.24 8.89
N SER A 652 -10.59 12.99 8.82
CA SER A 652 -9.97 11.82 9.45
C SER A 652 -9.84 12.01 10.95
N LEU A 653 -9.80 10.88 11.69
CA LEU A 653 -9.59 10.89 13.13
C LEU A 653 -8.24 11.53 13.49
N PHE A 654 -7.21 11.28 12.69
CA PHE A 654 -5.91 11.92 12.78
C PHE A 654 -6.02 13.45 12.73
N THR A 655 -6.71 13.99 11.72
CA THR A 655 -6.91 15.44 11.56
C THR A 655 -7.72 16.02 12.72
N ARG A 656 -8.72 15.29 13.22
CA ARG A 656 -9.48 15.70 14.40
C ARG A 656 -8.61 15.77 15.64
N MET A 657 -7.77 14.78 15.91
CA MET A 657 -6.87 14.79 17.07
C MET A 657 -5.87 15.94 17.03
N VAL A 658 -5.29 16.22 15.86
CA VAL A 658 -4.41 17.40 15.69
C VAL A 658 -5.18 18.70 15.99
N ARG A 659 -6.42 18.83 15.50
CA ARG A 659 -7.28 20.00 15.79
C ARG A 659 -7.67 20.13 17.25
N LEU A 660 -7.83 19.02 17.96
CA LEU A 660 -8.13 18.98 19.40
C LEU A 660 -6.90 19.29 20.27
N GLY A 661 -5.72 19.45 19.67
CA GLY A 661 -4.49 19.81 20.37
C GLY A 661 -3.75 18.61 20.97
N VAL A 662 -4.00 17.39 20.49
CA VAL A 662 -3.22 16.21 20.89
C VAL A 662 -1.75 16.44 20.51
N PRO A 663 -0.79 16.28 21.45
CA PRO A 663 0.63 16.43 21.14
C PRO A 663 1.04 15.51 20.00
N TYR A 664 1.81 16.06 19.05
CA TYR A 664 2.30 15.35 17.89
C TYR A 664 3.74 15.74 17.58
N VAL A 665 4.49 14.81 16.99
CA VAL A 665 5.85 15.04 16.49
C VAL A 665 5.75 15.42 15.02
N GLU A 666 6.20 16.62 14.65
CA GLU A 666 6.23 17.09 13.26
C GLU A 666 7.61 16.86 12.65
N LEU A 667 7.75 15.89 11.75
CA LEU A 667 9.03 15.61 11.09
C LEU A 667 9.49 16.83 10.27
N ASP A 668 10.77 17.15 10.36
CA ASP A 668 11.30 18.47 10.03
C ASP A 668 12.33 18.49 8.90
N ALA A 669 12.73 17.36 8.33
CA ALA A 669 13.73 17.34 7.26
C ALA A 669 13.31 16.42 6.11
N GLN A 670 13.20 16.97 4.90
CA GLN A 670 12.84 16.18 3.70
C GLN A 670 14.08 15.67 2.96
N GLY A 671 14.01 14.44 2.45
CA GLY A 671 15.09 13.74 1.75
C GLY A 671 14.85 13.44 0.28
N ARG A 672 13.84 14.06 -0.34
CA ARG A 672 13.21 13.59 -1.58
C ARG A 672 13.42 14.51 -2.77
N ALA A 673 13.27 15.82 -2.58
CA ALA A 673 13.21 16.81 -3.64
C ALA A 673 14.29 17.89 -3.45
N ARG A 674 14.60 18.66 -4.50
CA ARG A 674 15.52 19.81 -4.36
C ARG A 674 14.98 20.84 -3.35
N PRO A 675 15.86 21.56 -2.62
CA PRO A 675 15.43 22.62 -1.70
C PRO A 675 14.60 23.72 -2.39
N SER A 676 14.95 24.05 -3.63
CA SER A 676 14.23 25.01 -4.48
C SER A 676 12.76 24.62 -4.71
N ILE A 677 12.48 23.35 -4.98
CA ILE A 677 11.12 22.81 -5.13
C ILE A 677 10.45 22.70 -3.75
N CYS A 678 11.18 22.29 -2.71
CA CYS A 678 10.64 22.17 -1.35
C CYS A 678 10.06 23.49 -0.84
N ASN A 679 10.69 24.63 -1.16
CA ASN A 679 10.21 25.96 -0.77
C ASN A 679 8.77 26.26 -1.21
N LEU A 680 8.30 25.65 -2.31
CA LEU A 680 6.95 25.84 -2.84
C LEU A 680 5.85 25.31 -1.91
N TYR A 681 6.16 24.39 -1.01
CA TYR A 681 5.23 23.84 -0.02
C TYR A 681 5.71 23.93 1.44
N ARG A 682 6.99 24.28 1.66
CA ARG A 682 7.63 24.41 2.98
C ARG A 682 6.86 25.31 3.95
N TRP A 683 6.35 26.43 3.46
CA TRP A 683 5.62 27.44 4.23
C TRP A 683 4.38 26.91 4.95
N ARG A 684 3.85 25.75 4.54
CA ARG A 684 2.68 25.14 5.17
C ARG A 684 2.99 24.46 6.50
N TYR A 685 4.26 24.12 6.72
CA TYR A 685 4.78 23.36 7.86
C TYR A 685 5.60 24.26 8.79
N ARG A 686 5.78 23.88 10.05
CA ARG A 686 6.39 24.76 11.07
C ARG A 686 7.87 25.02 10.86
N ALA A 687 8.64 23.97 10.58
CA ALA A 687 10.11 24.03 10.54
C ALA A 687 10.72 23.05 9.51
N LEU A 688 10.06 22.86 8.36
CA LEU A 688 10.52 21.90 7.34
C LEU A 688 11.79 22.39 6.64
N GLY A 689 12.90 21.71 6.87
CA GLY A 689 14.19 21.83 6.17
C GLY A 689 14.50 20.63 5.26
N ASP A 690 15.78 20.45 4.93
CA ASP A 690 16.28 19.44 4.01
C ASP A 690 17.33 18.53 4.67
N LEU A 691 17.32 17.24 4.36
CA LEU A 691 18.35 16.30 4.78
C LEU A 691 19.68 16.57 4.05
N GLY A 692 20.79 16.26 4.72
CA GLY A 692 22.13 16.59 4.22
C GLY A 692 22.53 15.92 2.89
N HIS A 693 21.88 14.83 2.47
CA HIS A 693 22.17 14.22 1.15
C HIS A 693 21.53 15.01 0.02
N VAL A 694 20.37 15.62 0.23
CA VAL A 694 19.68 16.45 -0.77
C VAL A 694 20.50 17.69 -1.13
N THR A 695 21.28 18.21 -0.18
CA THR A 695 22.13 19.39 -0.40
C THR A 695 23.50 19.03 -0.97
N ARG A 696 23.99 17.80 -0.77
CA ARG A 696 25.35 17.38 -1.13
C ARG A 696 25.44 16.54 -2.40
N LEU A 697 24.49 15.64 -2.64
CA LEU A 697 24.59 14.68 -3.74
C LEU A 697 24.53 15.37 -5.12
N PRO A 698 25.36 14.95 -6.10
CA PRO A 698 25.39 15.56 -7.43
C PRO A 698 24.04 15.57 -8.15
N GLU A 699 23.21 14.56 -7.96
CA GLU A 699 21.89 14.44 -8.60
C GLU A 699 20.98 15.65 -8.31
N TYR A 700 21.01 16.19 -7.08
CA TYR A 700 20.21 17.35 -6.67
C TYR A 700 20.88 18.69 -6.97
N ARG A 701 22.13 18.68 -7.45
CA ARG A 701 22.90 19.89 -7.83
C ARG A 701 22.98 20.08 -9.35
N ALA A 702 22.94 19.00 -10.13
CA ALA A 702 22.92 19.05 -11.60
C ALA A 702 21.63 19.70 -12.10
N ALA A 703 21.68 20.55 -13.12
CA ALA A 703 20.51 21.18 -13.72
C ALA A 703 19.64 20.17 -14.49
N ASN A 704 18.44 20.59 -14.87
CA ASN A 704 17.61 19.80 -15.78
C ASN A 704 18.05 20.09 -17.22
N ALA A 705 18.55 19.09 -17.95
CA ALA A 705 19.07 19.25 -19.30
C ALA A 705 18.04 19.90 -20.23
N GLY A 706 18.43 21.00 -20.87
CA GLY A 706 17.59 21.75 -21.81
C GLY A 706 16.69 22.79 -21.16
N PHE A 707 16.68 22.89 -19.83
CA PHE A 707 15.85 23.87 -19.11
C PHE A 707 16.74 24.81 -18.30
N ARG A 708 16.45 26.11 -18.38
CA ARG A 708 17.20 27.11 -17.62
C ARG A 708 16.95 26.95 -16.12
N HIS A 709 15.69 26.74 -15.76
CA HIS A 709 15.19 26.67 -14.40
C HIS A 709 14.82 25.25 -14.00
N ASP A 710 15.01 24.90 -12.73
CA ASP A 710 14.60 23.60 -12.19
C ASP A 710 13.09 23.48 -11.96
N PHE A 711 12.40 24.60 -11.77
CA PHE A 711 10.94 24.68 -11.79
C PHE A 711 10.47 25.95 -12.49
N GLN A 712 9.31 25.92 -13.11
CA GLN A 712 8.75 27.10 -13.76
C GLN A 712 7.22 27.04 -13.81
N LEU A 713 6.57 28.19 -13.67
CA LEU A 713 5.16 28.38 -13.97
C LEU A 713 5.06 29.00 -15.37
N ILE A 714 4.41 28.30 -16.29
CA ILE A 714 4.23 28.68 -17.68
C ILE A 714 2.81 29.24 -17.85
N ASN A 715 2.72 30.48 -18.30
CA ASN A 715 1.42 31.08 -18.61
C ASN A 715 0.89 30.57 -19.95
N VAL A 716 -0.34 30.06 -19.94
CA VAL A 716 -1.00 29.56 -21.14
C VAL A 716 -2.27 30.38 -21.39
N GLU A 717 -2.22 31.19 -22.45
CA GLU A 717 -3.36 31.98 -22.93
C GLU A 717 -4.33 31.15 -23.77
N ASP A 718 -5.41 31.78 -24.25
CA ASP A 718 -6.40 31.12 -25.09
C ASP A 718 -5.79 30.66 -26.42
N PHE A 719 -6.21 29.48 -26.88
CA PHE A 719 -5.88 28.95 -28.20
C PHE A 719 -7.18 28.84 -29.01
N ASN A 720 -7.19 29.38 -30.23
CA ASN A 720 -8.40 29.46 -31.07
C ASN A 720 -9.60 30.09 -30.34
N ASN A 721 -9.36 31.15 -29.55
CA ASN A 721 -10.36 31.83 -28.70
C ASN A 721 -11.00 30.93 -27.62
N ALA A 722 -10.35 29.83 -27.25
CA ALA A 722 -10.79 28.94 -26.20
C ALA A 722 -9.69 28.72 -25.15
N GLY A 723 -10.05 28.89 -23.87
CA GLY A 723 -9.25 28.51 -22.72
C GLY A 723 -9.70 27.15 -22.17
N GLU A 724 -10.49 27.17 -21.10
CA GLU A 724 -11.12 25.95 -20.59
C GLU A 724 -12.35 25.56 -21.43
N THR A 725 -12.46 24.27 -21.76
CA THR A 725 -13.59 23.65 -22.45
C THR A 725 -14.21 22.55 -21.59
N GLU A 726 -15.48 22.24 -21.85
CA GLU A 726 -16.28 21.28 -21.09
C GLU A 726 -17.15 20.48 -22.08
N PRO A 727 -16.59 19.46 -22.77
CA PRO A 727 -17.33 18.67 -23.77
C PRO A 727 -18.49 17.89 -23.15
N SER A 728 -18.36 17.47 -21.90
CA SER A 728 -19.44 16.94 -21.08
C SER A 728 -19.44 17.63 -19.70
N PRO A 729 -20.60 17.71 -19.02
CA PRO A 729 -20.69 18.41 -17.74
C PRO A 729 -19.64 17.93 -16.72
N TYR A 730 -18.95 18.88 -16.10
CA TYR A 730 -17.85 18.70 -15.15
C TYR A 730 -16.58 18.03 -15.71
N PHE A 731 -16.52 17.79 -17.02
CA PHE A 731 -15.37 17.18 -17.69
C PHE A 731 -14.43 18.24 -18.25
N TYR A 732 -13.79 19.00 -17.36
CA TYR A 732 -12.96 20.15 -17.73
C TYR A 732 -11.69 19.74 -18.49
N GLN A 733 -11.41 20.49 -19.55
CA GLN A 733 -10.27 20.33 -20.45
C GLN A 733 -9.68 21.69 -20.83
N ASN A 734 -8.42 21.69 -21.27
CA ASN A 734 -7.72 22.84 -21.84
C ASN A 734 -6.75 22.32 -22.90
N LEU A 735 -7.10 22.51 -24.17
CA LEU A 735 -6.33 21.99 -25.31
C LEU A 735 -4.96 22.64 -25.41
N ALA A 736 -4.85 23.94 -25.14
CA ALA A 736 -3.57 24.66 -25.20
C ALA A 736 -2.59 24.09 -24.17
N GLU A 737 -3.04 23.89 -22.93
CA GLU A 737 -2.20 23.28 -21.89
C GLU A 737 -1.85 21.82 -22.23
N ALA A 738 -2.80 21.03 -22.74
CA ALA A 738 -2.55 19.63 -23.08
C ALA A 738 -1.49 19.49 -24.17
N GLU A 739 -1.63 20.24 -25.26
CA GLU A 739 -0.67 20.25 -26.37
C GLU A 739 0.70 20.77 -25.92
N TYR A 740 0.74 21.81 -25.06
CA TYR A 740 2.01 22.36 -24.57
C TYR A 740 2.74 21.38 -23.66
N VAL A 741 2.03 20.74 -22.72
CA VAL A 741 2.61 19.72 -21.84
C VAL A 741 3.20 18.56 -22.64
N VAL A 742 2.48 18.08 -23.66
CA VAL A 742 2.97 16.99 -24.51
C VAL A 742 4.15 17.45 -25.36
N ALA A 743 4.14 18.66 -25.91
CA ALA A 743 5.29 19.21 -26.64
C ALA A 743 6.54 19.30 -25.75
N VAL A 744 6.40 19.71 -24.49
CA VAL A 744 7.53 19.73 -23.54
C VAL A 744 8.01 18.32 -23.20
N PHE A 745 7.11 17.34 -23.05
CA PHE A 745 7.51 15.94 -22.91
C PHE A 745 8.28 15.43 -24.14
N MET A 746 7.80 15.74 -25.35
CA MET A 746 8.50 15.38 -26.60
C MET A 746 9.88 16.02 -26.67
N TYR A 747 10.00 17.31 -26.33
CA TYR A 747 11.29 18.00 -26.23
C TYR A 747 12.27 17.27 -25.31
N MET A 748 11.84 16.90 -24.11
CA MET A 748 12.66 16.14 -23.16
C MET A 748 13.15 14.82 -23.77
N ARG A 749 12.28 14.07 -24.45
CA ARG A 749 12.63 12.81 -25.09
C ARG A 749 13.66 13.00 -26.21
N LEU A 750 13.52 14.05 -27.03
CA LEU A 750 14.48 14.37 -28.08
C LEU A 750 15.86 14.78 -27.55
N LEU A 751 15.94 15.28 -26.32
CA LEU A 751 17.21 15.53 -25.62
C LEU A 751 17.83 14.28 -24.98
N GLY A 752 17.10 13.16 -24.94
CA GLY A 752 17.54 11.89 -24.37
C GLY A 752 17.10 11.63 -22.93
N TRP A 753 16.14 12.40 -22.39
CA TRP A 753 15.58 12.09 -21.06
C TRP A 753 14.88 10.73 -21.05
N PRO A 754 15.11 9.85 -20.06
CA PRO A 754 14.38 8.59 -19.94
C PRO A 754 12.89 8.83 -19.71
N SER A 755 12.01 8.08 -20.39
CA SER A 755 10.57 8.34 -20.34
C SER A 755 9.96 7.91 -19.00
N GLU A 756 10.54 6.91 -18.35
CA GLU A 756 10.18 6.46 -17.01
C GLU A 756 10.44 7.51 -15.91
N ARG A 757 11.30 8.51 -16.18
CA ARG A 757 11.62 9.60 -15.24
C ARG A 757 10.68 10.80 -15.32
N VAL A 758 9.71 10.77 -16.24
CA VAL A 758 8.76 11.86 -16.46
C VAL A 758 7.33 11.40 -16.22
N SER A 759 6.61 12.12 -15.36
CA SER A 759 5.17 11.93 -15.14
C SER A 759 4.40 13.21 -15.43
N ILE A 760 3.21 13.04 -16.02
CA ILE A 760 2.30 14.13 -16.35
C ILE A 760 1.11 14.07 -15.41
N LEU A 761 0.86 15.19 -14.73
CA LEU A 761 -0.19 15.34 -13.74
C LEU A 761 -1.16 16.44 -14.17
N THR A 762 -2.40 16.27 -13.78
CA THR A 762 -3.42 17.31 -13.94
C THR A 762 -4.42 17.26 -12.79
N THR A 763 -5.19 18.32 -12.59
CA THR A 763 -6.18 18.38 -11.52
C THR A 763 -7.52 17.76 -11.95
N TYR A 764 -7.75 17.55 -13.25
CA TYR A 764 -9.04 17.09 -13.78
C TYR A 764 -8.93 15.81 -14.61
N ASN A 765 -9.90 14.89 -14.42
CA ASN A 765 -9.99 13.68 -15.24
C ASN A 765 -10.23 13.99 -16.72
N GLY A 766 -10.98 15.05 -17.04
CA GLY A 766 -11.21 15.46 -18.43
C GLY A 766 -9.92 15.75 -19.17
N GLN A 767 -9.05 16.55 -18.53
CA GLN A 767 -7.72 16.85 -19.02
C GLN A 767 -6.80 15.63 -19.08
N LYS A 768 -6.90 14.71 -18.10
CA LYS A 768 -6.11 13.47 -18.11
C LYS A 768 -6.35 12.68 -19.39
N HIS A 769 -7.61 12.51 -19.80
CA HIS A 769 -7.95 11.81 -21.04
C HIS A 769 -7.48 12.61 -22.26
N LEU A 770 -7.69 13.93 -22.29
CA LEU A 770 -7.22 14.76 -23.39
C LEU A 770 -5.70 14.67 -23.61
N ILE A 771 -4.91 14.72 -22.54
CA ILE A 771 -3.45 14.56 -22.62
C ILE A 771 -3.08 13.18 -23.15
N ARG A 772 -3.76 12.10 -22.71
CA ARG A 772 -3.55 10.75 -23.24
C ARG A 772 -3.85 10.69 -24.74
N ASP A 773 -4.99 11.25 -25.17
CA ASP A 773 -5.35 11.30 -26.58
C ASP A 773 -4.30 12.05 -27.43
N VAL A 774 -3.74 13.13 -26.90
CA VAL A 774 -2.67 13.89 -27.58
C VAL A 774 -1.38 13.07 -27.65
N ILE A 775 -1.00 12.36 -26.59
CA ILE A 775 0.17 11.44 -26.57
C ILE A 775 -0.03 10.31 -27.57
N ASP A 776 -1.21 9.70 -27.62
CA ASP A 776 -1.51 8.60 -28.53
C ASP A 776 -1.41 9.05 -29.99
N LYS A 777 -1.90 10.26 -30.30
CA LYS A 777 -1.84 10.81 -31.65
C LYS A 777 -0.45 11.31 -32.07
N ARG A 778 0.37 11.82 -31.15
CA ARG A 778 1.65 12.49 -31.48
C ARG A 778 2.91 11.68 -31.14
N CYS A 779 2.85 10.79 -30.16
CA CYS A 779 4.04 10.22 -29.53
C CYS A 779 4.09 8.69 -29.54
N ALA A 780 2.98 8.01 -29.29
CA ALA A 780 2.97 6.62 -28.85
C ALA A 780 3.69 5.64 -29.79
N ASP A 781 3.49 5.78 -31.10
CA ASP A 781 4.10 4.90 -32.11
C ASP A 781 5.50 5.36 -32.55
N ASN A 782 6.01 6.47 -32.00
CA ASN A 782 7.29 7.05 -32.38
C ASN A 782 8.43 6.49 -31.49
N PRO A 783 9.40 5.73 -32.06
CA PRO A 783 10.47 5.10 -31.28
C PRO A 783 11.36 6.07 -30.51
N LEU A 784 11.50 7.32 -30.98
CA LEU A 784 12.33 8.33 -30.33
C LEU A 784 11.64 8.94 -29.09
N ILE A 785 10.32 8.82 -28.96
CA ILE A 785 9.53 9.54 -27.95
C ILE A 785 8.91 8.57 -26.95
N GLY A 786 8.16 7.55 -27.38
CA GLY A 786 7.49 6.63 -26.47
C GLY A 786 6.46 7.30 -25.54
N ARG A 787 6.23 6.70 -24.36
CA ARG A 787 5.21 7.13 -23.39
C ARG A 787 5.83 7.57 -22.06
N PRO A 788 5.27 8.59 -21.38
CA PRO A 788 5.70 8.94 -20.03
C PRO A 788 5.39 7.80 -19.05
N HIS A 789 6.05 7.79 -17.89
CA HIS A 789 5.81 6.79 -16.85
C HIS A 789 4.34 6.70 -16.44
N LYS A 790 3.68 7.86 -16.28
CA LYS A 790 2.27 7.92 -15.89
C LYS A 790 1.62 9.24 -16.31
N VAL A 791 0.36 9.14 -16.74
CA VAL A 791 -0.56 10.28 -16.96
C VAL A 791 -1.78 10.09 -16.07
N THR A 792 -1.89 10.91 -15.02
CA THR A 792 -2.96 10.75 -14.02
C THR A 792 -3.31 12.07 -13.34
N THR A 793 -4.33 12.06 -12.46
CA THR A 793 -4.67 13.22 -11.65
C THR A 793 -3.76 13.37 -10.43
N VAL A 794 -3.60 14.59 -9.92
CA VAL A 794 -2.85 14.87 -8.68
C VAL A 794 -3.35 14.02 -7.52
N ASP A 795 -4.68 13.91 -7.36
CA ASP A 795 -5.32 13.13 -6.30
C ASP A 795 -4.95 11.65 -6.36
N LYS A 796 -4.90 11.05 -7.56
CA LYS A 796 -4.51 9.64 -7.76
C LYS A 796 -2.99 9.40 -7.69
N TYR A 797 -2.18 10.46 -7.63
CA TYR A 797 -0.72 10.40 -7.58
C TYR A 797 -0.17 10.70 -6.17
N GLN A 798 -1.03 10.74 -5.16
CA GLN A 798 -0.62 10.85 -3.77
C GLN A 798 0.25 9.64 -3.37
N GLY A 799 1.23 9.86 -2.48
CA GLY A 799 2.28 8.88 -2.15
C GLY A 799 3.34 8.65 -3.23
N GLN A 800 2.99 8.76 -4.52
CA GLN A 800 3.90 8.59 -5.67
C GLN A 800 4.76 9.83 -5.95
N GLN A 801 5.83 9.63 -6.72
CA GLN A 801 6.77 10.65 -7.15
C GLN A 801 7.44 10.28 -8.46
N ASN A 802 7.99 11.29 -9.14
CA ASN A 802 8.95 11.07 -10.22
C ASN A 802 10.04 12.15 -10.22
N ASP A 803 11.10 11.96 -11.00
CA ASP A 803 12.17 12.94 -11.15
C ASP A 803 11.62 14.26 -11.70
N ILE A 804 10.79 14.17 -12.75
CA ILE A 804 10.14 15.32 -13.38
C ILE A 804 8.62 15.18 -13.31
N ALA A 805 7.95 16.24 -12.89
CA ALA A 805 6.49 16.37 -12.96
C ALA A 805 6.09 17.54 -13.88
N LEU A 806 5.32 17.24 -14.92
CA LEU A 806 4.65 18.24 -15.76
C LEU A 806 3.20 18.37 -15.28
N VAL A 807 2.76 19.55 -14.87
CA VAL A 807 1.45 19.75 -14.19
C VAL A 807 0.57 20.72 -14.98
N SER A 808 -0.62 20.29 -15.40
CA SER A 808 -1.64 21.15 -16.02
C SER A 808 -2.76 21.50 -15.02
N LEU A 809 -3.01 22.80 -14.80
CA LEU A 809 -4.04 23.29 -13.87
C LEU A 809 -5.40 23.54 -14.54
N VAL A 810 -5.46 23.57 -15.87
CA VAL A 810 -6.65 23.56 -16.74
C VAL A 810 -7.49 24.84 -16.71
N ARG A 811 -7.83 25.31 -15.51
CA ARG A 811 -8.87 26.32 -15.32
C ARG A 811 -8.44 27.69 -15.81
N THR A 812 -9.39 28.37 -16.42
CA THR A 812 -9.27 29.75 -16.93
C THR A 812 -10.39 30.66 -16.42
N ARG A 813 -11.54 30.12 -16.00
CA ARG A 813 -12.69 30.91 -15.52
C ARG A 813 -12.77 31.00 -14.01
N ALA A 814 -12.55 29.89 -13.30
CA ALA A 814 -12.61 29.83 -11.84
C ALA A 814 -11.59 28.82 -11.30
N VAL A 815 -11.00 29.12 -10.14
CA VAL A 815 -9.89 28.32 -9.55
C VAL A 815 -10.27 26.84 -9.33
N GLY A 816 -11.54 26.56 -9.04
CA GLY A 816 -12.02 25.21 -8.78
C GLY A 816 -11.46 24.60 -7.50
N HIS A 817 -11.35 23.27 -7.46
CA HIS A 817 -10.90 22.51 -6.28
C HIS A 817 -9.40 22.62 -5.97
N VAL A 818 -8.62 23.30 -6.80
CA VAL A 818 -7.21 23.62 -6.53
C VAL A 818 -7.08 24.66 -5.41
N ARG A 819 -8.16 25.41 -5.12
CA ARG A 819 -8.24 26.32 -3.96
C ARG A 819 -7.98 25.60 -2.63
N ASP A 820 -8.22 24.29 -2.59
CA ASP A 820 -7.81 23.47 -1.46
C ASP A 820 -6.27 23.39 -1.39
N LEU A 821 -5.71 24.06 -0.39
CA LEU A 821 -4.27 24.08 -0.12
C LEU A 821 -3.66 22.68 -0.06
N ARG A 822 -4.41 21.68 0.40
CA ARG A 822 -3.94 20.29 0.48
C ARG A 822 -3.62 19.73 -0.90
N ARG A 823 -4.46 20.04 -1.90
CA ARG A 823 -4.26 19.64 -3.30
C ARG A 823 -3.09 20.39 -3.93
N LEU A 824 -2.91 21.67 -3.61
CA LEU A 824 -1.75 22.46 -4.04
C LEU A 824 -0.45 21.87 -3.50
N VAL A 825 -0.40 21.57 -2.19
CA VAL A 825 0.77 20.96 -1.53
C VAL A 825 1.13 19.63 -2.18
N VAL A 826 0.13 18.77 -2.45
CA VAL A 826 0.37 17.50 -3.15
C VAL A 826 0.94 17.76 -4.55
N ALA A 827 0.32 18.65 -5.34
CA ALA A 827 0.79 18.97 -6.69
C ALA A 827 2.24 19.49 -6.72
N ALA A 828 2.60 20.38 -5.78
CA ALA A 828 3.93 20.97 -5.70
C ALA A 828 5.00 19.99 -5.20
N SER A 829 4.62 18.87 -4.58
CA SER A 829 5.56 17.95 -3.93
C SER A 829 5.77 16.62 -4.66
N ARG A 830 5.31 16.48 -5.92
CA ARG A 830 5.45 15.22 -6.70
C ARG A 830 6.76 15.08 -7.46
N ALA A 831 7.45 16.20 -7.71
CA ALA A 831 8.72 16.25 -8.43
C ALA A 831 9.91 16.15 -7.48
N ARG A 832 10.92 15.34 -7.85
CA ARG A 832 12.21 15.31 -7.14
C ARG A 832 13.17 16.38 -7.67
N LEU A 833 13.31 16.47 -9.00
CA LEU A 833 14.34 17.24 -9.69
C LEU A 833 13.78 18.38 -10.53
N GLY A 834 12.55 18.27 -11.06
CA GLY A 834 11.98 19.34 -11.88
C GLY A 834 10.46 19.40 -11.92
N LEU A 835 9.93 20.62 -11.82
CA LEU A 835 8.48 20.89 -11.75
C LEU A 835 8.08 21.99 -12.74
N TYR A 836 7.32 21.63 -13.77
CA TYR A 836 6.86 22.58 -14.78
C TYR A 836 5.33 22.63 -14.78
N ILE A 837 4.78 23.79 -14.44
CA ILE A 837 3.34 23.98 -14.22
C ILE A 837 2.77 24.84 -15.34
N PHE A 838 1.71 24.38 -16.00
CA PHE A 838 1.02 25.07 -17.08
C PHE A 838 -0.35 25.53 -16.59
N ALA A 839 -0.61 26.83 -16.69
CA ALA A 839 -1.84 27.42 -16.16
C ALA A 839 -2.14 28.80 -16.75
N ARG A 840 -3.40 29.26 -16.60
CA ARG A 840 -3.72 30.69 -16.69
C ARG A 840 -3.27 31.42 -15.42
N VAL A 841 -2.07 32.00 -15.43
CA VAL A 841 -1.41 32.54 -14.22
C VAL A 841 -2.26 33.60 -13.52
N GLN A 842 -2.90 34.47 -14.31
CA GLN A 842 -3.74 35.55 -13.77
C GLN A 842 -4.88 35.05 -12.88
N LEU A 843 -5.47 33.89 -13.19
CA LEU A 843 -6.56 33.31 -12.41
C LEU A 843 -6.09 32.87 -11.02
N PHE A 844 -4.99 32.09 -10.97
CA PHE A 844 -4.52 31.48 -9.73
C PHE A 844 -3.77 32.48 -8.84
N ARG A 845 -3.09 33.47 -9.43
CA ARG A 845 -2.43 34.56 -8.69
C ARG A 845 -3.42 35.40 -7.85
N ASN A 846 -4.64 35.57 -8.36
CA ASN A 846 -5.68 36.32 -7.67
C ASN A 846 -6.33 35.55 -6.51
N CYS A 847 -6.01 34.25 -6.35
CA CYS A 847 -6.54 33.43 -5.27
C CYS A 847 -5.72 33.63 -3.99
N PHE A 848 -6.31 34.24 -2.96
CA PHE A 848 -5.63 34.57 -1.70
C PHE A 848 -4.96 33.35 -1.06
N GLU A 849 -5.65 32.21 -1.01
CA GLU A 849 -5.11 31.01 -0.37
C GLU A 849 -3.85 30.49 -1.07
N LEU A 850 -3.74 30.63 -2.40
CA LEU A 850 -2.64 30.09 -3.19
C LEU A 850 -1.40 31.01 -3.24
N GLN A 851 -1.51 32.24 -2.74
CA GLN A 851 -0.47 33.27 -2.82
C GLN A 851 0.91 32.82 -2.31
N PRO A 852 1.05 32.08 -1.19
CA PRO A 852 2.37 31.71 -0.68
C PRO A 852 3.22 30.89 -1.67
N THR A 853 2.57 30.02 -2.46
CA THR A 853 3.24 29.24 -3.51
C THR A 853 3.34 30.04 -4.81
N PHE A 854 2.24 30.70 -5.24
CA PHE A 854 2.23 31.41 -6.52
C PHE A 854 3.13 32.65 -6.54
N ASN A 855 3.32 33.34 -5.41
CA ASN A 855 4.26 34.45 -5.31
C ASN A 855 5.69 33.99 -5.62
N GLN A 856 6.09 32.82 -5.12
CA GLN A 856 7.41 32.23 -5.44
C GLN A 856 7.48 31.77 -6.90
N LEU A 857 6.39 31.23 -7.45
CA LEU A 857 6.35 30.79 -8.85
C LEU A 857 6.50 31.97 -9.83
N VAL A 858 5.92 33.14 -9.53
CA VAL A 858 5.99 34.33 -10.39
C VAL A 858 7.26 35.16 -10.22
N GLU A 859 8.15 34.82 -9.28
CA GLU A 859 9.50 35.39 -9.21
C GLU A 859 10.35 34.98 -10.43
N ARG A 860 9.98 33.89 -11.11
CA ARG A 860 10.59 33.43 -12.36
C ARG A 860 9.77 33.86 -13.58
N PRO A 861 10.39 33.93 -14.77
CA PRO A 861 9.67 34.23 -16.01
C PRO A 861 8.49 33.28 -16.26
N LEU A 862 7.40 33.80 -16.82
CA LEU A 862 6.21 33.02 -17.15
C LEU A 862 6.24 32.40 -18.55
N GLU A 863 7.21 32.79 -19.37
CA GLU A 863 7.52 32.18 -20.67
C GLU A 863 8.56 31.10 -20.47
N LEU A 864 8.33 29.89 -21.00
CA LEU A 864 9.24 28.76 -20.81
C LEU A 864 10.64 29.10 -21.35
N GLU A 865 11.67 29.03 -20.50
CA GLU A 865 13.06 29.33 -20.87
C GLU A 865 13.87 28.04 -21.02
N LEU A 866 14.22 27.74 -22.27
CA LEU A 866 15.00 26.56 -22.66
C LEU A 866 16.47 26.91 -22.88
N VAL A 867 17.34 25.91 -22.80
CA VAL A 867 18.77 26.02 -23.13
C VAL A 867 19.08 25.01 -24.24
N PRO A 868 18.87 25.40 -25.52
CA PRO A 868 19.15 24.53 -26.65
C PRO A 868 20.60 24.05 -26.68
N GLY A 869 20.82 22.80 -27.09
CA GLY A 869 22.15 22.19 -27.19
C GLY A 869 22.60 21.40 -25.96
N GLU A 870 21.93 21.53 -24.81
CA GLU A 870 22.14 20.62 -23.68
C GLU A 870 21.49 19.25 -23.96
N ARG A 871 22.24 18.17 -23.72
CA ARG A 871 21.71 16.79 -23.78
C ARG A 871 21.59 16.21 -22.38
N TYR A 872 20.71 15.22 -22.22
CA TYR A 872 20.63 14.47 -20.98
C TYR A 872 21.79 13.45 -20.88
N PRO A 873 22.42 13.28 -19.70
CA PRO A 873 22.26 14.07 -18.48
C PRO A 873 22.98 15.42 -18.54
N ALA A 874 22.45 16.43 -17.85
CA ALA A 874 23.06 17.76 -17.83
C ALA A 874 24.39 17.75 -17.06
N GLN A 875 25.41 18.41 -17.63
CA GLN A 875 26.69 18.66 -16.93
C GLN A 875 26.67 19.97 -16.12
N ARG A 876 25.74 20.89 -16.46
CA ARG A 876 25.58 22.18 -15.81
C ARG A 876 25.01 22.01 -14.40
N LEU A 877 25.44 22.84 -13.45
CA LEU A 877 24.83 22.94 -12.12
C LEU A 877 23.61 23.88 -12.13
N VAL A 878 22.62 23.63 -11.27
CA VAL A 878 21.41 24.49 -11.15
C VAL A 878 21.77 25.95 -10.89
N ALA A 879 22.78 26.20 -10.06
CA ALA A 879 23.21 27.55 -9.70
C ALA A 879 24.08 28.24 -10.77
N ALA A 880 24.43 27.55 -11.86
CA ALA A 880 25.26 28.13 -12.90
C ALA A 880 24.48 29.17 -13.73
N VAL A 881 25.11 30.32 -13.97
CA VAL A 881 24.53 31.39 -14.79
C VAL A 881 24.56 30.96 -16.25
N VAL A 882 23.40 30.95 -16.90
CA VAL A 882 23.27 30.72 -18.34
C VAL A 882 23.28 32.07 -19.06
N PRO A 883 24.20 32.33 -20.01
CA PRO A 883 24.19 33.53 -20.83
C PRO A 883 22.88 33.66 -21.62
N GLU A 884 22.28 34.86 -21.65
CA GLU A 884 21.02 35.11 -22.38
C GLU A 884 21.08 34.72 -23.87
N ALA A 885 22.26 34.78 -24.50
CA ALA A 885 22.47 34.36 -25.88
C ALA A 885 22.21 32.86 -26.13
N LEU A 886 22.24 32.03 -25.08
CA LEU A 886 21.98 30.60 -25.14
C LEU A 886 20.57 30.24 -24.69
N VAL A 887 19.75 31.23 -24.32
CA VAL A 887 18.39 31.01 -23.80
C VAL A 887 17.38 31.19 -24.93
N LEU A 888 16.57 30.16 -25.15
CA LEU A 888 15.41 30.23 -26.02
C LEU A 888 14.15 30.48 -25.18
N ARG A 889 13.51 31.64 -25.37
CA ARG A 889 12.23 31.96 -24.73
C ARG A 889 11.07 31.52 -25.60
N VAL A 890 10.25 30.62 -25.08
CA VAL A 890 9.10 30.08 -25.78
C VAL A 890 7.88 30.93 -25.45
N ARG A 891 7.45 31.74 -26.43
CA ARG A 891 6.32 32.67 -26.33
C ARG A 891 4.98 32.00 -25.99
N ASP A 892 4.64 30.90 -26.66
CA ASP A 892 3.35 30.22 -26.53
C ASP A 892 3.42 28.73 -26.94
N MET A 893 2.30 28.03 -26.81
CA MET A 893 2.18 26.62 -27.20
C MET A 893 2.50 26.37 -28.69
N PRO A 894 1.93 27.14 -29.65
CA PRO A 894 2.27 26.95 -31.07
C PRO A 894 3.76 27.10 -31.38
N HIS A 895 4.44 28.07 -30.76
CA HIS A 895 5.88 28.24 -30.91
C HIS A 895 6.66 27.02 -30.36
N MET A 896 6.23 26.46 -29.22
CA MET A 896 6.82 25.23 -28.69
C MET A 896 6.63 24.05 -29.64
N ALA A 897 5.40 23.86 -30.13
CA ALA A 897 5.07 22.75 -31.01
C ALA A 897 5.87 22.80 -32.31
N GLN A 898 6.03 23.99 -32.90
CA GLN A 898 6.87 24.20 -34.07
C GLN A 898 8.34 23.88 -33.78
N TYR A 899 8.87 24.39 -32.67
CA TYR A 899 10.26 24.14 -32.27
C TYR A 899 10.56 22.65 -32.07
N VAL A 900 9.64 21.91 -31.42
CA VAL A 900 9.75 20.46 -31.23
C VAL A 900 9.67 19.71 -32.54
N TYR A 901 8.80 20.14 -33.46
CA TYR A 901 8.67 19.54 -34.77
C TYR A 901 9.97 19.70 -35.58
N ASP A 902 10.54 20.90 -35.59
CA ASP A 902 11.80 21.19 -36.29
C ASP A 902 12.95 20.36 -35.70
N LEU A 903 13.05 20.30 -34.37
CA LEU A 903 14.04 19.47 -33.66
C LEU A 903 13.87 17.97 -33.94
N TYR A 904 12.63 17.49 -34.03
CA TYR A 904 12.34 16.11 -34.39
C TYR A 904 12.80 15.79 -35.81
N LEU A 905 12.51 16.67 -36.78
CA LEU A 905 12.95 16.49 -38.16
C LEU A 905 14.48 16.45 -38.28
N GLU A 906 15.18 17.33 -37.57
CA GLU A 906 16.64 17.33 -37.48
C GLU A 906 17.15 15.97 -36.93
N LYS A 907 16.58 15.49 -35.82
CA LYS A 907 16.95 14.19 -35.24
C LYS A 907 16.67 13.00 -36.16
N VAL A 908 15.56 13.02 -36.89
CA VAL A 908 15.24 11.96 -37.86
C VAL A 908 16.23 11.98 -39.03
N GLN A 909 16.64 13.17 -39.49
CA GLN A 909 17.66 13.29 -40.53
C GLN A 909 19.03 12.78 -40.04
N ASP A 910 19.44 13.15 -38.82
CA ASP A 910 20.66 12.65 -38.19
C ASP A 910 20.64 11.11 -38.06
N CYS A 911 19.53 10.54 -37.59
CA CYS A 911 19.39 9.09 -37.46
C CYS A 911 19.41 8.38 -38.83
N LYS A 912 18.81 8.96 -39.86
CA LYS A 912 18.88 8.43 -41.24
C LYS A 912 20.30 8.50 -41.80
N ALA A 913 21.00 9.61 -41.60
CA ALA A 913 22.39 9.77 -42.03
C ALA A 913 23.32 8.78 -41.32
N GLN A 914 23.15 8.59 -40.01
CA GLN A 914 23.88 7.58 -39.25
C GLN A 914 23.56 6.16 -39.75
N TYR A 915 22.29 5.86 -40.00
CA TYR A 915 21.90 4.57 -40.55
C TYR A 915 22.50 4.32 -41.94
N GLU A 916 22.53 5.33 -42.82
CA GLU A 916 23.14 5.26 -44.15
C GLU A 916 24.67 5.11 -44.10
N GLN A 917 25.35 5.80 -43.18
CA GLN A 917 26.79 5.62 -42.92
C GLN A 917 27.11 4.21 -42.40
N THR A 918 26.33 3.74 -41.41
CA THR A 918 26.49 2.38 -40.87
C THR A 918 26.17 1.32 -41.92
N ARG A 919 25.26 1.62 -42.86
CA ARG A 919 24.93 0.75 -44.00
C ARG A 919 26.02 0.75 -45.08
N SER A 920 26.81 1.82 -45.23
CA SER A 920 27.98 1.81 -46.12
C SER A 920 29.19 1.07 -45.53
N GLU A 921 29.25 0.93 -44.20
CA GLU A 921 30.24 0.10 -43.49
C GLU A 921 29.79 -1.36 -43.34
N TRP A 922 28.52 -1.68 -43.64
CA TRP A 922 28.00 -3.04 -43.55
C TRP A 922 28.49 -3.91 -44.72
N SER A 923 29.55 -4.66 -44.50
CA SER A 923 29.95 -5.78 -45.36
C SER A 923 29.14 -7.03 -45.00
N ALA A 924 28.64 -7.76 -46.01
CA ALA A 924 27.96 -9.04 -45.80
C ALA A 924 28.83 -10.01 -44.95
N PRO A 925 28.22 -10.81 -44.05
CA PRO A 925 28.96 -11.80 -43.27
C PRO A 925 29.66 -12.78 -44.23
N GLY A 926 31.01 -12.80 -44.22
CA GLY A 926 31.82 -13.68 -45.08
C GLY A 926 32.88 -13.00 -45.96
N THR A 927 33.11 -11.69 -45.86
CA THR A 927 34.25 -11.03 -46.52
C THR A 927 35.48 -11.00 -45.61
N GLU A 928 36.68 -11.23 -46.19
CA GLU A 928 37.96 -11.49 -45.49
C GLU A 928 38.41 -10.40 -44.50
N SER A 929 37.77 -9.23 -44.49
CA SER A 929 38.10 -8.14 -43.56
C SER A 929 37.45 -8.28 -42.16
N ALA A 930 36.42 -9.12 -42.01
CA ALA A 930 35.70 -9.30 -40.75
C ALA A 930 36.32 -10.35 -39.79
N ALA A 931 37.50 -10.90 -40.11
CA ALA A 931 38.11 -11.99 -39.33
C ALA A 931 38.92 -11.54 -38.09
N ARG A 932 38.91 -10.24 -37.73
CA ARG A 932 39.61 -9.76 -36.54
C ARG A 932 38.84 -8.65 -35.85
N SER A 933 37.97 -9.01 -34.90
CA SER A 933 37.90 -8.42 -33.56
C SER A 933 36.53 -8.65 -32.90
N HIS A 934 36.59 -8.98 -31.61
CA HIS A 934 35.53 -9.01 -30.62
C HIS A 934 34.48 -10.12 -30.67
N GLU A 935 34.63 -11.05 -29.71
CA GLU A 935 33.57 -11.90 -29.18
C GLU A 935 32.38 -11.04 -28.74
N PRO A 936 31.12 -11.40 -29.09
CA PRO A 936 29.96 -10.70 -28.60
C PRO A 936 29.68 -11.13 -27.15
N GLU A 937 29.80 -10.18 -26.22
CA GLU A 937 29.17 -10.30 -24.90
C GLU A 937 27.67 -10.58 -25.08
N ARG A 938 27.22 -11.70 -24.50
CA ARG A 938 25.79 -12.04 -24.42
C ARG A 938 25.08 -10.97 -23.60
N PHE A 939 24.40 -10.05 -24.26
CA PHE A 939 23.42 -9.19 -23.61
C PHE A 939 22.17 -10.03 -23.30
N VAL A 940 22.06 -10.46 -22.05
CA VAL A 940 20.83 -11.04 -21.50
C VAL A 940 19.89 -9.86 -21.21
N PRO A 941 18.67 -9.82 -21.77
CA PRO A 941 17.68 -8.83 -21.38
C PRO A 941 17.40 -8.96 -19.89
N THR A 942 17.69 -7.91 -19.12
CA THR A 942 17.27 -7.84 -17.72
C THR A 942 15.78 -7.50 -17.68
N HIS A 943 15.01 -8.54 -17.38
CA HIS A 943 13.61 -8.58 -16.97
C HIS A 943 12.48 -8.46 -18.00
N PRO A 944 11.50 -9.39 -17.95
CA PRO A 944 10.18 -9.25 -18.56
C PRO A 944 9.29 -8.43 -17.61
N GLY A 945 8.97 -7.19 -17.99
CA GLY A 945 8.31 -6.25 -17.07
C GLY A 945 7.65 -5.08 -17.77
N ALA A 946 6.98 -5.31 -18.89
CA ALA A 946 6.00 -4.38 -19.45
C ALA A 946 4.60 -4.98 -19.23
N ALA A 947 4.18 -5.08 -17.98
CA ALA A 947 2.77 -5.26 -17.68
C ALA A 947 2.07 -3.95 -18.05
N ALA A 948 1.18 -4.00 -19.03
CA ALA A 948 0.16 -3.00 -19.20
C ALA A 948 -0.66 -2.95 -17.89
N ASP A 949 -0.79 -1.75 -17.32
CA ASP A 949 -1.76 -1.50 -16.25
C ASP A 949 -3.12 -2.02 -16.71
N SER A 950 -3.58 -3.10 -16.09
CA SER A 950 -4.89 -3.71 -16.29
C SER A 950 -5.98 -2.89 -15.60
N GLU A 951 -6.22 -1.69 -16.08
CA GLU A 951 -7.46 -0.95 -15.87
C GLU A 951 -7.64 -0.08 -17.12
N ASP A 952 -8.13 -0.67 -18.22
CA ASP A 952 -8.95 -0.04 -19.28
C ASP A 952 -9.19 -1.09 -20.39
N GLU A 953 -10.43 -1.61 -20.47
CA GLU A 953 -10.95 -2.30 -21.65
C GLU A 953 -11.23 -1.27 -22.74
N GLU A 954 -10.66 -1.44 -23.93
CA GLU A 954 -11.36 -1.14 -25.19
C GLU A 954 -10.73 -1.83 -26.41
N GLU A 955 -11.59 -2.02 -27.41
CA GLU A 955 -11.58 -2.97 -28.52
C GLU A 955 -10.37 -2.89 -29.48
N THR A 956 -9.67 -4.01 -29.69
CA THR A 956 -8.84 -4.22 -30.89
C THR A 956 -9.68 -4.72 -32.06
N PRO A 957 -9.65 -4.11 -33.26
CA PRO A 957 -10.23 -4.69 -34.46
C PRO A 957 -9.34 -5.84 -34.96
N GLN A 958 -9.93 -7.02 -35.13
CA GLN A 958 -9.26 -8.23 -35.63
C GLN A 958 -8.69 -8.03 -37.04
N GLY A 959 -7.38 -8.25 -37.19
CA GLY A 959 -6.71 -8.54 -38.45
C GLY A 959 -6.58 -10.05 -38.66
N LYS A 960 -7.13 -10.55 -39.77
CA LYS A 960 -7.19 -11.97 -40.20
C LYS A 960 -5.86 -12.70 -40.09
N GLN A 961 -5.81 -13.82 -39.36
CA GLN A 961 -4.75 -14.82 -39.48
C GLN A 961 -5.11 -15.82 -40.59
N SER A 962 -4.26 -15.91 -41.62
CA SER A 962 -4.30 -16.98 -42.63
C SER A 962 -3.57 -18.21 -42.10
N PHE A 963 -4.30 -19.31 -41.99
CA PHE A 963 -3.81 -20.66 -41.73
C PHE A 963 -2.89 -21.15 -42.87
N GLN A 964 -1.76 -21.77 -42.55
CA GLN A 964 -1.01 -22.63 -43.47
C GLN A 964 -0.79 -24.00 -42.80
N PRO A 965 -1.12 -25.12 -43.48
CA PRO A 965 -1.01 -26.46 -42.92
C PRO A 965 0.41 -27.02 -43.04
N THR A 966 0.81 -27.79 -42.03
CA THR A 966 2.04 -28.58 -42.00
C THR A 966 1.93 -29.78 -42.94
N GLU A 967 2.87 -29.94 -43.88
CA GLU A 967 2.99 -31.16 -44.69
C GLU A 967 3.64 -32.29 -43.88
N ILE A 968 2.92 -33.41 -43.77
CA ILE A 968 3.46 -34.70 -43.33
C ILE A 968 3.76 -35.49 -44.60
N VAL A 969 5.03 -35.87 -44.79
CA VAL A 969 5.40 -36.95 -45.72
C VAL A 969 6.21 -37.96 -44.93
N ASN A 970 5.54 -39.03 -44.54
CA ASN A 970 6.16 -40.34 -44.34
C ASN A 970 6.45 -40.90 -45.73
N GLU A 971 7.59 -41.55 -45.93
CA GLU A 971 7.56 -42.93 -46.39
C GLU A 971 8.89 -43.64 -46.11
N ILE A 972 8.69 -44.87 -45.66
CA ILE A 972 9.61 -45.92 -45.25
C ILE A 972 10.15 -46.59 -46.51
N GLU A 973 11.43 -46.98 -46.51
CA GLU A 973 11.99 -48.22 -47.11
C GLU A 973 13.52 -48.22 -46.85
N ASP A 974 14.21 -49.32 -46.53
CA ASP A 974 13.96 -50.48 -45.67
C ASP A 974 15.32 -51.21 -45.51
N ALA A 975 15.44 -52.00 -44.43
CA ALA A 975 16.36 -53.13 -44.23
C ALA A 975 17.90 -52.94 -44.15
N GLN A 976 18.45 -52.92 -42.92
CA GLN A 976 19.27 -54.01 -42.35
C GLN A 976 19.36 -53.93 -40.83
#